data_AF-A0A538TM74-F1
#
_entry.id   AF-A0A538TM74-F1
#
_cell.length_a   1.000
_cell.length_b   1.000
_cell.length_c   1.000
_cell.angle_alpha   90.00
_cell.angle_beta   90.00
_cell.angle_gamma   90.00
#
_symmetry.space_group_name_H-M   'P 1'
#
loop_
_entity.id
_entity.type
_entity.pdbx_description
1 polymer ?
#
loop_
_entity_poly.entity_id
_entity_poly.type
_entity_poly.pdbx_seq_one_letter_code
_entity_poly.pdbx_strand_id
1 'polypeptide(L)'
;MFVIRPVHLRPLRPLAFAILFAAAVVVSAVTLGGAEPPKSASPAAPSPRSHARRSSPKAAAPAAVPPEQIGIVDGIPILQVEWDRLAKPYFEEIQARAGRSLNDEERKLLQKNVLDELIRERLWLADAQRRGMKVTEAEIDARMKQSDFFKTGGKLDEAKFQAFKHSTSSNYPELRFQAERGLLLEEYVRWMERRFGPREAELKKTFEERTTQASIDYIVLGPDAVSLDPEATPAQVRAYYDAHPDEFMSGEEARIQYIRVSAVPEGAASDSAREAAGRVAMKTAGDLLAAVKAGLLPENAAKPHGGVHESGWFRLNEPVRGLGRSDALVALVRATRPGEWAEEPIRIGPFVVVVRLAERHDTARLPFRDVVTQAKRKADAEVRDASIDSLARAEVRLHPDVYAVPRVSASILARGVDSFDAGRPPTAKDVEKRLDRLRRELKHSGSERAWADSARPGIADLIRRERRLDQAWRTLREAGVRLKDREDRARVAARYAAAVREITLYRGEPLPGPLLVEGNLLDTLYTLRPGDVLGPRVNGDSVFVVRVDSLDLGYVPPYEAVRAAARAAATEQRRQRLESEAESYFREHRGDYRTPTRWVIDAVAFRRAKPQDVKVSADSIAAYWRSNPLEFTVPGRAHVRHILVAFRAADGAGAREAARQKALAARKRIADGEDFAAVAREVSEDTGSASKGGDLGELTRGSVAKEFGDVAFTTPVGELSQVFETRFGFHVLEVESRKAERLRPLGECEEEIQGVLGGAVADSSARTGALKLIAAASEPGANFESLAAAYGGAKRSNPVGANEPIEGIGAAPWLEKTVGSLPDGGVAPEPIELPDGYVVVRRVREVPPGPATFEDVKERLMAERQLRRRRAVADSLDARYRAAFLAGANPESLFAGLGGLRVSKQFGREGPIPDLSRDPALARDSTFLSRVFSSEPGTPLPPIRGSMGTLYAVVDTVEVQPPAEFAKHRDTLLRELVDQRVEAWTQRLRAKAPIRIHRKELRAQLG
;
A
#
# COMPACT_ATOMS: atom_id res chain seq x y z
N MET A 1 14.72 2.50 1.72
CA MET A 1 13.26 2.65 1.48
C MET A 1 12.99 2.66 -0.03
N PHE A 2 13.02 1.49 -0.67
CA PHE A 2 12.71 1.28 -2.09
C PHE A 2 12.01 -0.09 -2.16
N VAL A 3 10.84 -0.30 -2.79
CA VAL A 3 10.31 0.19 -4.08
C VAL A 3 11.13 -0.31 -5.26
N ILE A 4 10.91 -1.57 -5.61
CA ILE A 4 11.31 -2.17 -6.89
C ILE A 4 10.04 -2.42 -7.70
N ARG A 5 9.94 -1.83 -8.89
CA ARG A 5 8.89 -2.16 -9.86
C ARG A 5 9.33 -3.37 -10.70
N PRO A 6 8.41 -4.26 -11.10
CA PRO A 6 8.72 -5.30 -12.08
C PRO A 6 8.99 -4.67 -13.45
N VAL A 7 10.01 -5.15 -14.15
CA VAL A 7 10.29 -4.85 -15.56
C VAL A 7 10.07 -6.11 -16.37
N HIS A 8 9.27 -6.03 -17.44
CA HIS A 8 8.99 -7.17 -18.30
C HIS A 8 10.18 -7.55 -19.19
N LEU A 9 10.43 -8.84 -19.31
CA LEU A 9 11.15 -9.45 -20.43
C LEU A 9 10.31 -10.60 -20.99
N ARG A 10 10.02 -10.56 -22.30
CA ARG A 10 9.42 -11.69 -23.05
C ARG A 10 10.53 -12.47 -23.81
N PRO A 11 10.28 -13.73 -24.21
CA PRO A 11 11.31 -14.76 -24.12
C PRO A 11 12.03 -15.08 -25.43
N LEU A 12 13.21 -15.68 -25.28
CA LEU A 12 13.78 -16.59 -26.28
C LEU A 12 13.07 -17.96 -26.18
N ARG A 13 12.79 -18.57 -27.33
CA ARG A 13 12.40 -19.99 -27.52
C ARG A 13 13.03 -20.45 -28.84
N PRO A 14 13.24 -21.77 -29.08
CA PRO A 14 12.91 -22.91 -28.23
C PRO A 14 14.17 -23.53 -27.58
N LEU A 15 14.07 -24.49 -26.64
CA LEU A 15 12.87 -24.95 -25.93
C LEU A 15 12.76 -24.29 -24.55
N ALA A 16 11.53 -24.10 -24.10
CA ALA A 16 11.21 -23.83 -22.70
C ALA A 16 9.75 -24.17 -22.45
N PHE A 17 9.45 -24.78 -21.30
CA PHE A 17 8.70 -24.08 -20.25
C PHE A 17 8.79 -24.82 -18.90
N ALA A 18 8.40 -24.13 -17.83
CA ALA A 18 8.31 -24.67 -16.47
C ALA A 18 6.86 -24.96 -16.09
N ILE A 19 6.65 -25.76 -15.03
CA ILE A 19 5.36 -25.87 -14.35
C ILE A 19 5.52 -25.40 -12.90
N LEU A 20 4.74 -24.40 -12.55
CA LEU A 20 4.39 -24.04 -11.17
C LEU A 20 3.13 -24.84 -10.79
N PHE A 21 3.09 -25.40 -9.59
CA PHE A 21 1.82 -25.76 -8.95
C PHE A 21 1.84 -25.39 -7.47
N ALA A 22 0.79 -24.70 -7.03
CA ALA A 22 0.63 -24.31 -5.63
C ALA A 22 -0.03 -25.43 -4.82
N ALA A 23 0.32 -25.54 -3.54
CA ALA A 23 -0.36 -26.46 -2.63
C ALA A 23 -1.77 -25.94 -2.28
N ALA A 24 -2.76 -26.83 -2.31
CA ALA A 24 -4.09 -26.60 -1.77
C ALA A 24 -4.35 -27.58 -0.62
N VAL A 25 -4.93 -27.10 0.49
CA VAL A 25 -5.10 -27.87 1.73
C VAL A 25 -6.59 -27.99 2.11
N VAL A 26 -7.14 -29.19 1.96
CA VAL A 26 -8.39 -29.70 2.57
C VAL A 26 -8.15 -31.20 2.78
N VAL A 27 -7.90 -31.76 3.98
CA VAL A 27 -8.66 -31.80 5.25
C VAL A 27 -9.70 -32.93 5.30
N SER A 28 -9.51 -33.83 6.27
CA SER A 28 -10.31 -34.98 6.75
C SER A 28 -9.57 -36.32 6.56
N ALA A 29 -9.40 -37.26 7.49
CA ALA A 29 -9.70 -37.50 8.93
C ALA A 29 -10.10 -39.00 9.07
N VAL A 30 -10.26 -39.53 10.30
CA VAL A 30 -10.49 -40.97 10.64
C VAL A 30 -9.18 -41.80 10.49
N THR A 31 -8.45 -42.21 11.55
CA THR A 31 -8.73 -43.10 12.72
C THR A 31 -9.00 -44.58 12.32
N LEU A 32 -8.62 -45.63 13.06
CA LEU A 32 -8.03 -45.79 14.40
C LEU A 32 -7.38 -47.20 14.54
N GLY A 33 -6.28 -47.36 15.29
CA GLY A 33 -5.73 -48.66 15.76
C GLY A 33 -4.97 -49.53 14.73
N GLY A 34 -4.20 -50.55 15.12
CA GLY A 34 -3.77 -50.96 16.47
C GLY A 34 -3.16 -52.38 16.54
N ALA A 35 -2.30 -52.62 17.55
CA ALA A 35 -1.71 -53.91 17.99
C ALA A 35 -0.64 -54.63 17.13
N GLU A 36 0.35 -55.19 17.82
CA GLU A 36 1.50 -55.99 17.34
C GLU A 36 1.16 -57.51 17.17
N PRO A 37 2.02 -58.33 16.51
CA PRO A 37 1.80 -59.78 16.26
C PRO A 37 2.29 -60.68 17.45
N PRO A 38 3.32 -61.60 17.45
CA PRO A 38 4.27 -62.15 16.46
C PRO A 38 4.24 -63.72 16.32
N LYS A 39 5.20 -64.29 15.54
CA LYS A 39 5.63 -65.73 15.46
C LYS A 39 4.68 -66.74 14.77
N SER A 40 5.12 -67.87 14.17
CA SER A 40 6.44 -68.30 13.62
C SER A 40 6.34 -69.66 12.87
N ALA A 41 7.37 -70.01 12.07
CA ALA A 41 7.78 -71.37 11.61
C ALA A 41 7.21 -71.97 10.29
N SER A 42 8.05 -72.83 9.69
CA SER A 42 7.87 -73.68 8.48
C SER A 42 7.84 -75.18 8.90
N PRO A 43 7.96 -76.25 8.06
CA PRO A 43 8.04 -76.38 6.58
C PRO A 43 7.25 -77.59 5.95
N ALA A 44 7.58 -77.94 4.69
CA ALA A 44 7.67 -79.31 4.09
C ALA A 44 6.50 -79.98 3.28
N ALA A 45 6.74 -80.13 1.96
CA ALA A 45 6.90 -81.40 1.18
C ALA A 45 5.78 -82.49 1.08
N PRO A 46 5.84 -83.47 0.12
CA PRO A 46 6.23 -83.42 -1.31
C PRO A 46 5.43 -84.36 -2.29
N SER A 47 5.78 -84.33 -3.60
CA SER A 47 5.72 -85.46 -4.59
C SER A 47 4.35 -85.96 -5.10
N PRO A 48 4.25 -86.85 -6.14
CA PRO A 48 5.30 -87.54 -6.93
C PRO A 48 5.18 -87.51 -8.50
N ARG A 49 6.28 -87.90 -9.18
CA ARG A 49 6.45 -88.76 -10.41
C ARG A 49 5.44 -88.72 -11.60
N SER A 50 5.78 -89.03 -12.86
CA SER A 50 7.02 -89.05 -13.69
C SER A 50 6.71 -89.62 -15.09
N HIS A 51 7.30 -89.12 -16.20
CA HIS A 51 7.87 -89.92 -17.32
C HIS A 51 8.40 -89.03 -18.47
N ALA A 52 9.20 -89.60 -19.38
CA ALA A 52 10.19 -88.89 -20.18
C ALA A 52 9.77 -88.53 -21.62
N ARG A 53 10.38 -87.46 -22.19
CA ARG A 53 10.70 -87.40 -23.63
C ARG A 53 11.84 -86.43 -23.98
N ARG A 54 12.73 -86.92 -24.87
CA ARG A 54 13.66 -86.27 -25.82
C ARG A 54 14.32 -84.92 -25.49
N SER A 55 15.63 -84.86 -25.78
CA SER A 55 16.46 -83.65 -25.74
C SER A 55 16.11 -82.61 -26.82
N SER A 56 16.33 -81.35 -26.49
CA SER A 56 16.33 -80.17 -27.38
C SER A 56 17.19 -79.08 -26.71
N PRO A 57 17.74 -78.10 -27.45
CA PRO A 57 18.87 -77.31 -26.97
C PRO A 57 18.54 -76.35 -25.82
N LYS A 58 19.56 -76.09 -25.00
CA LYS A 58 19.56 -75.17 -23.86
C LYS A 58 19.15 -73.75 -24.29
N ALA A 59 17.95 -73.31 -23.88
CA ALA A 59 17.55 -71.91 -24.00
C ALA A 59 18.52 -71.01 -23.20
N ALA A 60 18.87 -69.85 -23.75
CA ALA A 60 19.80 -68.93 -23.11
C ALA A 60 19.19 -68.28 -21.85
N ALA A 61 20.05 -67.96 -20.88
CA ALA A 61 19.66 -67.13 -19.75
C ALA A 61 19.34 -65.69 -20.25
N PRO A 62 18.48 -64.93 -19.55
CA PRO A 62 18.29 -63.51 -19.86
C PRO A 62 19.62 -62.77 -19.73
N ALA A 63 19.96 -61.98 -20.75
CA ALA A 63 21.23 -61.24 -20.78
C ALA A 63 21.32 -60.25 -19.61
N ALA A 64 22.53 -60.07 -19.08
CA ALA A 64 22.79 -59.06 -18.06
C ALA A 64 22.55 -57.65 -18.64
N VAL A 65 21.92 -56.77 -17.86
CA VAL A 65 21.70 -55.38 -18.25
C VAL A 65 23.05 -54.66 -18.32
N PRO A 66 23.39 -53.95 -19.42
CA PRO A 66 24.63 -53.19 -19.50
C PRO A 66 24.70 -52.10 -18.40
N PRO A 67 25.89 -51.80 -17.85
CA PRO A 67 26.04 -50.81 -16.77
C PRO A 67 25.68 -49.37 -17.19
N GLU A 68 25.50 -49.12 -18.48
CA GLU A 68 25.22 -47.82 -19.09
C GLU A 68 23.71 -47.50 -19.24
N GLN A 69 22.82 -48.36 -18.73
CA GLN A 69 21.37 -48.21 -18.92
C GLN A 69 20.62 -47.79 -17.64
N ILE A 70 19.89 -46.67 -17.70
CA ILE A 70 19.07 -46.17 -16.58
C ILE A 70 17.70 -46.86 -16.55
N GLY A 71 17.11 -47.12 -17.72
CA GLY A 71 15.75 -47.65 -17.83
C GLY A 71 15.33 -48.05 -19.24
N ILE A 72 14.07 -48.48 -19.34
CA ILE A 72 13.33 -48.76 -20.57
C ILE A 72 11.96 -48.09 -20.46
N VAL A 73 11.53 -47.43 -21.53
CA VAL A 73 10.18 -46.89 -21.70
C VAL A 73 9.66 -47.43 -23.03
N ASP A 74 8.61 -48.25 -22.98
CA ASP A 74 7.90 -48.72 -24.19
C ASP A 74 8.80 -49.46 -25.20
N GLY A 75 9.83 -50.16 -24.67
CA GLY A 75 10.86 -50.86 -25.45
C GLY A 75 12.11 -50.04 -25.77
N ILE A 76 12.06 -48.70 -25.66
CA ILE A 76 13.18 -47.81 -25.98
C ILE A 76 14.04 -47.56 -24.72
N PRO A 77 15.36 -47.73 -24.76
CA PRO A 77 16.24 -47.52 -23.60
C PRO A 77 16.42 -46.03 -23.25
N ILE A 78 16.67 -45.75 -21.97
CA ILE A 78 17.25 -44.48 -21.50
C ILE A 78 18.69 -44.77 -21.06
N LEU A 79 19.67 -44.11 -21.68
CA LEU A 79 21.09 -44.36 -21.48
C LEU A 79 21.72 -43.35 -20.49
N GLN A 80 22.79 -43.76 -19.83
CA GLN A 80 23.52 -42.96 -18.86
C GLN A 80 24.13 -41.71 -19.50
N VAL A 81 24.68 -41.83 -20.71
CA VAL A 81 25.24 -40.70 -21.47
C VAL A 81 24.18 -39.64 -21.83
N GLU A 82 22.93 -40.05 -22.05
CA GLU A 82 21.81 -39.11 -22.32
C GLU A 82 21.44 -38.33 -21.06
N TRP A 83 21.45 -38.99 -19.90
CA TRP A 83 21.25 -38.37 -18.59
C TRP A 83 22.37 -37.40 -18.23
N ASP A 84 23.64 -37.83 -18.32
CA ASP A 84 24.78 -36.99 -17.92
C ASP A 84 24.91 -35.74 -18.82
N ARG A 85 24.50 -35.84 -20.10
CA ARG A 85 24.42 -34.69 -21.03
C ARG A 85 23.35 -33.67 -20.64
N LEU A 86 22.26 -34.08 -19.99
CA LEU A 86 21.13 -33.21 -19.63
C LEU A 86 21.20 -32.74 -18.17
N ALA A 87 21.39 -33.66 -17.23
CA ALA A 87 21.35 -33.41 -15.80
C ALA A 87 22.47 -32.48 -15.33
N LYS A 88 23.71 -32.72 -15.77
CA LYS A 88 24.87 -31.97 -15.27
C LYS A 88 24.79 -30.46 -15.57
N PRO A 89 24.70 -30.00 -16.83
CA PRO A 89 24.64 -28.56 -17.12
C PRO A 89 23.38 -27.90 -16.55
N TYR A 90 22.24 -28.62 -16.49
CA TYR A 90 21.00 -28.11 -15.90
C TYR A 90 21.13 -27.87 -14.39
N PHE A 91 21.75 -28.80 -13.65
CA PHE A 91 21.97 -28.63 -12.21
C PHE A 91 23.01 -27.54 -11.93
N GLU A 92 24.08 -27.47 -12.73
CA GLU A 92 25.11 -26.42 -12.65
C GLU A 92 24.52 -25.02 -12.90
N GLU A 93 23.65 -24.87 -13.90
CA GLU A 93 22.95 -23.60 -14.16
C GLU A 93 22.01 -23.20 -13.01
N ILE A 94 21.18 -24.11 -12.51
CA ILE A 94 20.25 -23.82 -11.42
C ILE A 94 21.01 -23.47 -10.12
N GLN A 95 22.12 -24.17 -9.84
CA GLN A 95 22.99 -23.85 -8.70
C GLN A 95 23.68 -22.49 -8.85
N ALA A 96 24.16 -22.15 -10.05
CA ALA A 96 24.75 -20.84 -10.33
C ALA A 96 23.74 -19.69 -10.18
N ARG A 97 22.50 -19.88 -10.66
CA ARG A 97 21.39 -18.91 -10.48
C ARG A 97 20.94 -18.77 -9.02
N ALA A 98 21.07 -19.83 -8.21
CA ALA A 98 20.71 -19.81 -6.80
C ALA A 98 21.76 -19.14 -5.89
N GLY A 99 23.01 -19.00 -6.34
CA GLY A 99 24.11 -18.42 -5.56
C GLY A 99 24.55 -19.25 -4.34
N ARG A 100 24.02 -20.47 -4.18
CA ARG A 100 24.29 -21.40 -3.07
C ARG A 100 24.23 -22.84 -3.56
N SER A 101 24.70 -23.78 -2.73
CA SER A 101 24.44 -25.20 -2.94
C SER A 101 22.94 -25.53 -2.88
N LEU A 102 22.55 -26.52 -3.69
CA LEU A 102 21.20 -27.07 -3.71
C LEU A 102 21.05 -28.15 -2.63
N ASN A 103 19.96 -28.09 -1.87
CA ASN A 103 19.63 -29.07 -0.84
C ASN A 103 19.13 -30.39 -1.45
N ASP A 104 18.92 -31.42 -0.62
CA ASP A 104 18.54 -32.75 -1.09
C ASP A 104 17.13 -32.84 -1.68
N GLU A 105 16.19 -31.98 -1.28
CA GLU A 105 14.85 -31.93 -1.85
C GLU A 105 14.85 -31.24 -3.22
N GLU A 106 15.56 -30.12 -3.34
CA GLU A 106 15.81 -29.41 -4.59
C GLU A 106 16.51 -30.34 -5.60
N ARG A 107 17.53 -31.09 -5.15
CA ARG A 107 18.25 -32.07 -5.97
C ARG A 107 17.35 -33.21 -6.43
N LYS A 108 16.50 -33.78 -5.56
CA LYS A 108 15.52 -34.83 -5.91
C LYS A 108 14.49 -34.31 -6.92
N LEU A 109 14.01 -33.08 -6.76
CA LEU A 109 13.06 -32.46 -7.68
C LEU A 109 13.67 -32.24 -9.08
N LEU A 110 14.91 -31.74 -9.15
CA LEU A 110 15.61 -31.55 -10.42
C LEU A 110 15.93 -32.88 -11.11
N GLN A 111 16.34 -33.91 -10.36
CA GLN A 111 16.51 -35.27 -10.88
C GLN A 111 15.20 -35.83 -11.44
N LYS A 112 14.09 -35.66 -10.71
CA LYS A 112 12.76 -36.08 -11.18
C LYS A 112 12.38 -35.38 -12.48
N ASN A 113 12.60 -34.07 -12.59
CA ASN A 113 12.28 -33.30 -13.79
C ASN A 113 13.04 -33.82 -15.03
N VAL A 114 14.34 -34.13 -14.89
CA VAL A 114 15.16 -34.70 -15.99
C VAL A 114 14.70 -36.13 -16.33
N LEU A 115 14.30 -36.93 -15.34
CA LEU A 115 13.76 -38.27 -15.57
C LEU A 115 12.41 -38.24 -16.30
N ASP A 116 11.51 -37.35 -15.88
CA ASP A 116 10.19 -37.18 -16.48
C ASP A 116 10.29 -36.67 -17.93
N GLU A 117 11.26 -35.81 -18.24
CA GLU A 117 11.53 -35.35 -19.61
C GLU A 117 12.08 -36.47 -20.51
N LEU A 118 13.06 -37.25 -20.03
CA LEU A 118 13.56 -38.42 -20.75
C LEU A 118 12.46 -39.46 -20.98
N ILE A 119 11.57 -39.68 -20.00
CA ILE A 119 10.39 -40.55 -20.16
C ILE A 119 9.45 -39.98 -21.24
N ARG A 120 9.15 -38.67 -21.23
CA ARG A 120 8.34 -37.99 -22.25
C ARG A 120 8.92 -38.16 -23.66
N GLU A 121 10.22 -37.94 -23.84
CA GLU A 121 10.90 -38.15 -25.14
C GLU A 121 10.73 -39.59 -25.65
N ARG A 122 10.93 -40.61 -24.79
CA ARG A 122 10.75 -42.03 -25.19
C ARG A 122 9.29 -42.37 -25.52
N LEU A 123 8.32 -41.86 -24.76
CA LEU A 123 6.89 -42.09 -25.02
C LEU A 123 6.47 -41.53 -26.39
N TRP A 124 6.98 -40.36 -26.75
CA TRP A 124 6.72 -39.73 -28.05
C TRP A 124 7.37 -40.49 -29.20
N LEU A 125 8.63 -40.93 -29.05
CA LEU A 125 9.31 -41.78 -30.04
C LEU A 125 8.56 -43.11 -30.28
N ALA A 126 8.13 -43.79 -29.22
CA ALA A 126 7.40 -45.05 -29.32
C ALA A 126 6.02 -44.88 -30.00
N ASP A 127 5.33 -43.78 -29.75
CA ASP A 127 4.05 -43.48 -30.42
C ASP A 127 4.24 -43.02 -31.88
N ALA A 128 5.32 -42.29 -32.20
CA ALA A 128 5.70 -41.95 -33.58
C ALA A 128 6.00 -43.21 -34.40
N GLN A 129 6.79 -44.14 -33.84
CA GLN A 129 7.10 -45.44 -34.46
C GLN A 129 5.85 -46.29 -34.65
N ARG A 130 4.95 -46.37 -33.66
CA ARG A 130 3.64 -47.05 -33.79
C ARG A 130 2.75 -46.45 -34.88
N ARG A 131 2.89 -45.15 -35.17
CA ARG A 131 2.16 -44.47 -36.26
C ARG A 131 2.78 -44.69 -37.64
N GLY A 132 3.93 -45.34 -37.73
CA GLY A 132 4.65 -45.54 -38.98
C GLY A 132 5.28 -44.25 -39.54
N MET A 133 5.52 -43.23 -38.70
CA MET A 133 6.31 -42.06 -39.07
C MET A 133 7.74 -42.49 -39.40
N LYS A 134 8.34 -41.87 -40.44
CA LYS A 134 9.62 -42.28 -41.00
C LYS A 134 10.36 -41.06 -41.55
N VAL A 135 11.58 -40.87 -41.07
CA VAL A 135 12.52 -39.88 -41.60
C VAL A 135 13.25 -40.47 -42.80
N THR A 136 13.42 -39.70 -43.87
CA THR A 136 14.22 -40.14 -45.03
C THR A 136 15.71 -39.93 -44.79
N GLU A 137 16.57 -40.73 -45.42
CA GLU A 137 18.02 -40.56 -45.25
C GLU A 137 18.54 -39.22 -45.80
N ALA A 138 17.84 -38.63 -46.77
CA ALA A 138 18.14 -37.28 -47.25
C ALA A 138 17.91 -36.20 -46.17
N GLU A 139 16.87 -36.34 -45.34
CA GLU A 139 16.61 -35.44 -44.21
C GLU A 139 17.63 -35.64 -43.09
N ILE A 140 18.04 -36.89 -42.82
CA ILE A 140 19.09 -37.21 -41.83
C ILE A 140 20.43 -36.60 -42.26
N ASP A 141 20.86 -36.82 -43.51
CA ASP A 141 22.08 -36.21 -44.05
C ASP A 141 21.98 -34.68 -44.05
N ALA A 142 20.84 -34.10 -44.44
CA ALA A 142 20.62 -32.65 -44.42
C ALA A 142 20.72 -32.06 -43.00
N ARG A 143 20.19 -32.75 -41.98
CA ARG A 143 20.36 -32.37 -40.55
C ARG A 143 21.82 -32.45 -40.13
N MET A 144 22.53 -33.53 -40.46
CA MET A 144 23.93 -33.69 -40.08
C MET A 144 24.83 -32.62 -40.73
N LYS A 145 24.57 -32.27 -41.99
CA LYS A 145 25.26 -31.20 -42.76
C LYS A 145 25.09 -29.79 -42.17
N GLN A 146 24.19 -29.56 -41.23
CA GLN A 146 24.05 -28.27 -40.53
C GLN A 146 25.20 -28.00 -39.55
N SER A 147 25.91 -29.05 -39.09
CA SER A 147 27.04 -28.93 -38.16
C SER A 147 28.23 -28.18 -38.78
N ASP A 148 28.84 -27.27 -38.01
CA ASP A 148 30.04 -26.52 -38.42
C ASP A 148 31.26 -27.42 -38.65
N PHE A 149 31.26 -28.65 -38.11
CA PHE A 149 32.31 -29.64 -38.39
C PHE A 149 32.42 -29.95 -39.90
N PHE A 150 31.30 -29.95 -40.64
CA PHE A 150 31.27 -30.18 -42.08
C PHE A 150 31.46 -28.89 -42.89
N LYS A 151 31.78 -27.76 -42.27
CA LYS A 151 32.01 -26.50 -42.98
C LYS A 151 33.51 -26.20 -43.07
N THR A 152 33.92 -25.70 -44.22
CA THR A 152 35.28 -25.23 -44.51
C THR A 152 35.16 -23.82 -45.07
N GLY A 153 35.74 -22.83 -44.39
CA GLY A 153 35.53 -21.41 -44.71
C GLY A 153 34.06 -20.94 -44.58
N GLY A 154 33.27 -21.56 -43.70
CA GLY A 154 31.85 -21.24 -43.48
C GLY A 154 30.88 -21.83 -44.51
N LYS A 155 31.36 -22.47 -45.58
CA LYS A 155 30.55 -23.19 -46.57
C LYS A 155 30.61 -24.69 -46.34
N LEU A 156 29.55 -25.42 -46.70
CA LEU A 156 29.51 -26.88 -46.60
C LEU A 156 30.60 -27.53 -47.48
N ASP A 157 31.34 -28.45 -46.88
CA ASP A 157 32.38 -29.26 -47.52
C ASP A 157 31.80 -30.67 -47.77
N GLU A 158 31.22 -30.86 -48.95
CA GLU A 158 30.54 -32.11 -49.31
C GLU A 158 31.51 -33.30 -49.34
N ALA A 159 32.75 -33.11 -49.78
CA ALA A 159 33.77 -34.15 -49.80
C ALA A 159 34.11 -34.63 -48.38
N LYS A 160 34.25 -33.68 -47.43
CA LYS A 160 34.45 -33.97 -46.01
C LYS A 160 33.26 -34.68 -45.38
N PHE A 161 32.02 -34.34 -45.77
CA PHE A 161 30.83 -35.07 -45.31
C PHE A 161 30.78 -36.50 -45.84
N GLN A 162 31.01 -36.74 -47.14
CA GLN A 162 30.96 -38.08 -47.72
C GLN A 162 32.12 -38.97 -47.21
N ALA A 163 33.33 -38.41 -47.07
CA ALA A 163 34.45 -39.12 -46.46
C ALA A 163 34.17 -39.53 -45.00
N PHE A 164 33.44 -38.69 -44.24
CA PHE A 164 32.99 -39.02 -42.90
C PHE A 164 31.89 -40.10 -42.90
N LYS A 165 30.87 -39.97 -43.77
CA LYS A 165 29.75 -40.92 -43.92
C LYS A 165 30.21 -42.34 -44.28
N HIS A 166 31.27 -42.47 -45.09
CA HIS A 166 31.81 -43.77 -45.52
C HIS A 166 33.01 -44.26 -44.70
N SER A 167 33.48 -43.51 -43.69
CA SER A 167 34.60 -43.95 -42.86
C SER A 167 34.16 -44.92 -41.75
N THR A 168 34.75 -46.12 -41.75
CA THR A 168 34.59 -47.14 -40.70
C THR A 168 35.21 -46.77 -39.35
N SER A 169 35.99 -45.69 -39.26
CA SER A 169 36.50 -45.14 -38.00
C SER A 169 35.73 -43.90 -37.51
N SER A 170 34.67 -43.50 -38.21
CA SER A 170 33.80 -42.39 -37.79
C SER A 170 32.75 -42.82 -36.76
N ASN A 171 32.22 -41.85 -36.01
CA ASN A 171 30.99 -42.00 -35.25
C ASN A 171 29.73 -41.65 -36.08
N TYR A 172 29.79 -41.71 -37.42
CA TYR A 172 28.64 -41.43 -38.29
C TYR A 172 27.39 -42.28 -37.93
N PRO A 173 27.47 -43.60 -37.64
CA PRO A 173 26.28 -44.39 -37.30
C PRO A 173 25.52 -43.88 -36.06
N GLU A 174 26.25 -43.45 -35.02
CA GLU A 174 25.66 -42.91 -33.79
C GLU A 174 25.05 -41.52 -34.03
N LEU A 175 25.77 -40.63 -34.73
CA LEU A 175 25.24 -39.32 -35.08
C LEU A 175 24.03 -39.41 -36.02
N ARG A 176 24.02 -40.39 -36.94
CA ARG A 176 22.88 -40.70 -37.81
C ARG A 176 21.67 -41.16 -36.98
N PHE A 177 21.86 -42.03 -35.99
CA PHE A 177 20.80 -42.48 -35.09
C PHE A 177 20.24 -41.35 -34.20
N GLN A 178 21.10 -40.48 -33.68
CA GLN A 178 20.68 -39.28 -32.93
C GLN A 178 19.92 -38.27 -33.82
N ALA A 179 20.38 -38.06 -35.06
CA ALA A 179 19.71 -37.18 -36.02
C ALA A 179 18.35 -37.75 -36.47
N GLU A 180 18.26 -39.06 -36.73
CA GLU A 180 17.00 -39.77 -37.04
C GLU A 180 15.98 -39.64 -35.92
N ARG A 181 16.39 -39.91 -34.66
CA ARG A 181 15.54 -39.72 -33.47
C ARG A 181 15.06 -38.28 -33.32
N GLY A 182 15.95 -37.30 -33.49
CA GLY A 182 15.60 -35.88 -33.39
C GLY A 182 14.60 -35.43 -34.45
N LEU A 183 14.82 -35.81 -35.71
CA LEU A 183 13.91 -35.51 -36.82
C LEU A 183 12.54 -36.19 -36.66
N LEU A 184 12.51 -37.43 -36.18
CA LEU A 184 11.26 -38.15 -35.88
C LEU A 184 10.48 -37.47 -34.75
N LEU A 185 11.17 -36.94 -33.73
CA LEU A 185 10.56 -36.14 -32.67
C LEU A 185 9.98 -34.83 -33.19
N GLU A 186 10.71 -34.12 -34.06
CA GLU A 186 10.24 -32.89 -34.69
C GLU A 186 9.07 -33.13 -35.65
N GLU A 187 9.02 -34.25 -36.36
CA GLU A 187 7.82 -34.66 -37.14
C GLU A 187 6.64 -34.94 -36.21
N TYR A 188 6.85 -35.68 -35.12
CA TYR A 188 5.81 -36.00 -34.14
C TYR A 188 5.29 -34.76 -33.43
N VAL A 189 6.15 -33.80 -33.05
CA VAL A 189 5.74 -32.50 -32.48
C VAL A 189 4.93 -31.70 -33.51
N ARG A 190 5.40 -31.56 -34.75
CA ARG A 190 4.62 -30.91 -35.83
C ARG A 190 3.30 -31.63 -36.12
N TRP A 191 3.21 -32.94 -35.91
CA TRP A 191 1.95 -33.69 -35.96
C TRP A 191 1.05 -33.36 -34.76
N MET A 192 1.59 -33.31 -33.54
CA MET A 192 0.85 -32.95 -32.33
C MET A 192 0.29 -31.52 -32.39
N GLU A 193 1.08 -30.53 -32.82
CA GLU A 193 0.63 -29.15 -33.00
C GLU A 193 -0.57 -29.08 -33.97
N ARG A 194 -0.49 -29.78 -35.11
CA ARG A 194 -1.59 -29.87 -36.08
C ARG A 194 -2.79 -30.68 -35.57
N ARG A 195 -2.56 -31.70 -34.74
CA ARG A 195 -3.61 -32.61 -34.22
C ARG A 195 -4.35 -32.04 -33.01
N PHE A 196 -3.67 -31.22 -32.21
CA PHE A 196 -4.18 -30.66 -30.96
C PHE A 196 -4.37 -29.13 -31.01
N GLY A 197 -4.08 -28.47 -32.13
CA GLY A 197 -4.40 -27.06 -32.36
C GLY A 197 -5.88 -26.75 -32.11
N PRO A 198 -6.23 -25.77 -31.24
CA PRO A 198 -7.59 -25.25 -31.14
C PRO A 198 -8.00 -24.51 -32.42
N ARG A 199 -9.32 -24.39 -32.65
CA ARG A 199 -9.85 -23.61 -33.78
C ARG A 199 -9.80 -22.11 -33.46
N GLU A 200 -9.76 -21.25 -34.47
CA GLU A 200 -9.76 -19.78 -34.27
C GLU A 200 -10.98 -19.30 -33.45
N ALA A 201 -12.16 -19.89 -33.68
CA ALA A 201 -13.37 -19.61 -32.91
C ALA A 201 -13.30 -20.13 -31.46
N GLU A 202 -12.53 -21.19 -31.19
CA GLU A 202 -12.26 -21.67 -29.83
C GLU A 202 -11.31 -20.70 -29.12
N LEU A 203 -10.25 -20.25 -29.80
CA LEU A 203 -9.31 -19.25 -29.27
C LEU A 203 -9.99 -17.94 -28.89
N LYS A 204 -10.86 -17.42 -29.75
CA LYS A 204 -11.65 -16.21 -29.46
C LYS A 204 -12.55 -16.42 -28.25
N LYS A 205 -13.36 -17.49 -28.26
CA LYS A 205 -14.24 -17.82 -27.13
C LYS A 205 -13.48 -17.96 -25.81
N THR A 206 -12.38 -18.71 -25.77
CA THR A 206 -11.61 -18.89 -24.53
C THR A 206 -10.89 -17.61 -24.09
N PHE A 207 -10.48 -16.74 -25.02
CA PHE A 207 -9.98 -15.41 -24.69
C PHE A 207 -11.08 -14.54 -24.08
N GLU A 208 -12.25 -14.48 -24.72
CA GLU A 208 -13.44 -13.77 -24.22
C GLU A 208 -13.82 -14.28 -22.83
N GLU A 209 -13.96 -15.60 -22.63
CA GLU A 209 -14.31 -16.20 -21.33
C GLU A 209 -13.30 -15.91 -20.21
N ARG A 210 -11.99 -15.87 -20.51
CA ARG A 210 -10.95 -15.56 -19.52
C ARG A 210 -10.77 -14.06 -19.25
N THR A 211 -11.11 -13.19 -20.21
CA THR A 211 -10.80 -11.74 -20.14
C THR A 211 -12.02 -10.85 -19.98
N THR A 212 -13.23 -11.37 -20.17
CA THR A 212 -14.47 -10.66 -19.82
C THR A 212 -14.47 -10.37 -18.33
N GLN A 213 -14.66 -9.10 -17.98
CA GLN A 213 -14.83 -8.65 -16.60
C GLN A 213 -16.26 -8.18 -16.36
N ALA A 214 -16.72 -8.22 -15.13
CA ALA A 214 -18.03 -7.72 -14.74
C ALA A 214 -17.96 -6.91 -13.45
N SER A 215 -18.90 -5.99 -13.30
CA SER A 215 -19.22 -5.30 -12.04
C SER A 215 -20.68 -5.60 -11.67
N ILE A 216 -20.97 -5.54 -10.37
CA ILE A 216 -22.34 -5.63 -9.84
C ILE A 216 -22.64 -4.44 -8.95
N ASP A 217 -23.84 -3.89 -9.07
CA ASP A 217 -24.44 -2.99 -8.08
C ASP A 217 -25.05 -3.87 -6.98
N TYR A 218 -24.50 -3.85 -5.76
CA TYR A 218 -24.85 -4.82 -4.72
C TYR A 218 -25.05 -4.23 -3.31
N ILE A 219 -25.83 -4.93 -2.49
CA ILE A 219 -25.91 -4.71 -1.04
C ILE A 219 -25.97 -6.06 -0.31
N VAL A 220 -25.25 -6.18 0.80
CA VAL A 220 -25.35 -7.35 1.70
C VAL A 220 -26.21 -6.95 2.90
N LEU A 221 -27.47 -7.39 2.88
CA LEU A 221 -28.43 -7.13 3.95
C LEU A 221 -28.17 -8.06 5.13
N GLY A 222 -27.44 -7.53 6.11
CA GLY A 222 -27.05 -8.20 7.35
C GLY A 222 -26.89 -7.19 8.48
N PRO A 223 -26.34 -7.60 9.64
CA PRO A 223 -26.27 -6.74 10.84
C PRO A 223 -25.49 -5.44 10.62
N ASP A 224 -24.48 -5.44 9.75
CA ASP A 224 -23.67 -4.26 9.42
C ASP A 224 -24.43 -3.20 8.62
N ALA A 225 -25.44 -3.61 7.84
CA ALA A 225 -26.21 -2.75 6.93
C ALA A 225 -27.43 -2.05 7.57
N VAL A 226 -27.59 -2.18 8.89
CA VAL A 226 -28.77 -1.75 9.65
C VAL A 226 -28.32 -1.01 10.90
N SER A 227 -28.92 0.14 11.24
CA SER A 227 -28.69 0.79 12.54
C SER A 227 -29.75 0.42 13.59
N LEU A 228 -29.44 0.72 14.85
CA LEU A 228 -30.40 0.78 15.98
C LEU A 228 -30.51 2.20 16.55
N ASP A 229 -29.82 3.16 15.94
CA ASP A 229 -30.18 4.57 15.99
C ASP A 229 -31.34 4.84 15.01
N PRO A 230 -32.06 5.96 15.18
CA PRO A 230 -32.83 6.56 14.10
C PRO A 230 -31.99 6.72 12.82
N GLU A 231 -32.62 6.43 11.68
CA GLU A 231 -32.04 6.52 10.35
C GLU A 231 -32.95 7.36 9.45
N ALA A 232 -32.37 8.00 8.43
CA ALA A 232 -33.13 8.73 7.45
C ALA A 232 -33.94 7.78 6.55
N THR A 233 -35.24 8.05 6.41
CA THR A 233 -36.08 7.37 5.41
C THR A 233 -35.58 7.65 3.99
N PRO A 234 -35.91 6.81 2.98
CA PRO A 234 -35.53 7.08 1.58
C PRO A 234 -35.89 8.50 1.10
N ALA A 235 -37.03 9.02 1.54
CA ALA A 235 -37.46 10.39 1.26
C ALA A 235 -36.55 11.46 1.91
N GLN A 236 -36.10 11.25 3.15
CA GLN A 236 -35.16 12.15 3.83
C GLN A 236 -33.75 12.07 3.25
N VAL A 237 -33.25 10.88 2.90
CA VAL A 237 -31.97 10.70 2.20
C VAL A 237 -31.97 11.46 0.86
N ARG A 238 -33.09 11.38 0.12
CA ARG A 238 -33.26 12.10 -1.14
C ARG A 238 -33.38 13.61 -0.93
N ALA A 239 -34.20 14.05 0.03
CA ALA A 239 -34.36 15.46 0.37
C ALA A 239 -33.05 16.10 0.82
N TYR A 240 -32.20 15.38 1.58
CA TYR A 240 -30.87 15.88 1.95
C TYR A 240 -29.99 16.12 0.72
N TYR A 241 -29.94 15.15 -0.20
CA TYR A 241 -29.21 15.28 -1.46
C TYR A 241 -29.71 16.43 -2.33
N ASP A 242 -31.03 16.66 -2.39
CA ASP A 242 -31.65 17.75 -3.15
C ASP A 242 -31.58 19.12 -2.44
N ALA A 243 -31.38 19.18 -1.12
CA ALA A 243 -31.16 20.41 -0.37
C ALA A 243 -29.68 20.87 -0.31
N HIS A 244 -28.72 19.96 -0.46
CA HIS A 244 -27.28 20.23 -0.30
C HIS A 244 -26.48 19.94 -1.58
N PRO A 245 -26.80 20.58 -2.74
CA PRO A 245 -26.15 20.26 -4.02
C PRO A 245 -24.62 20.38 -3.97
N ASP A 246 -24.10 21.41 -3.28
CA ASP A 246 -22.67 21.68 -3.16
C ASP A 246 -21.86 20.56 -2.49
N GLU A 247 -22.48 19.75 -1.62
CA GLU A 247 -21.81 18.59 -1.01
C GLU A 247 -21.68 17.37 -1.93
N PHE A 248 -22.42 17.37 -3.04
CA PHE A 248 -22.51 16.27 -3.99
C PHE A 248 -22.02 16.67 -5.39
N MET A 249 -21.20 17.70 -5.49
CA MET A 249 -20.52 18.07 -6.73
C MET A 249 -19.30 17.17 -6.97
N SER A 250 -19.00 16.88 -8.22
CA SER A 250 -17.70 16.35 -8.63
C SER A 250 -16.61 17.36 -8.30
N GLY A 251 -15.37 16.90 -8.11
CA GLY A 251 -14.25 17.82 -8.23
C GLY A 251 -14.20 18.40 -9.64
N GLU A 252 -13.71 19.63 -9.80
CA GLU A 252 -13.27 20.09 -11.11
C GLU A 252 -12.09 19.24 -11.55
N GLU A 253 -12.25 18.53 -12.67
CA GLU A 253 -11.26 17.64 -13.24
C GLU A 253 -10.81 18.17 -14.60
N ALA A 254 -9.51 18.05 -14.88
CA ALA A 254 -8.92 18.52 -16.12
C ALA A 254 -7.96 17.48 -16.69
N ARG A 255 -7.78 17.55 -18.01
CA ARG A 255 -6.71 16.91 -18.74
C ARG A 255 -5.96 17.99 -19.50
N ILE A 256 -4.67 18.17 -19.19
CA ILE A 256 -3.82 19.15 -19.85
C ILE A 256 -2.72 18.46 -20.66
N GLN A 257 -2.41 19.08 -21.81
CA GLN A 257 -1.16 18.88 -22.53
C GLN A 257 -0.22 20.02 -22.12
N TYR A 258 1.04 19.72 -21.82
CA TYR A 258 1.98 20.74 -21.33
C TYR A 258 3.42 20.49 -21.76
N ILE A 259 4.18 21.58 -21.86
CA ILE A 259 5.59 21.61 -22.27
C ILE A 259 6.39 22.28 -21.14
N ARG A 260 7.52 21.70 -20.72
CA ARG A 260 8.33 22.18 -19.58
C ARG A 260 9.63 22.84 -20.03
N VAL A 261 9.72 24.16 -19.86
CA VAL A 261 10.98 24.89 -19.94
C VAL A 261 11.63 24.91 -18.55
N SER A 262 12.89 24.49 -18.41
CA SER A 262 13.55 24.55 -17.10
C SER A 262 13.86 26.00 -16.71
N ALA A 263 13.47 26.37 -15.49
CA ALA A 263 13.72 27.68 -14.89
C ALA A 263 14.85 27.66 -13.84
N VAL A 264 15.53 26.52 -13.69
CA VAL A 264 16.65 26.31 -12.77
C VAL A 264 17.73 25.48 -13.47
N PRO A 265 18.93 26.04 -13.72
CA PRO A 265 20.11 25.26 -14.09
C PRO A 265 20.60 24.42 -12.90
N GLU A 266 21.13 23.23 -13.16
CA GLU A 266 21.87 22.49 -12.14
C GLU A 266 23.08 23.32 -11.67
N GLY A 267 23.25 23.49 -10.36
CA GLY A 267 24.34 24.28 -9.77
C GLY A 267 24.07 25.77 -9.52
N ALA A 268 22.85 26.28 -9.71
CA ALA A 268 22.54 27.70 -9.48
C ALA A 268 22.69 28.13 -7.99
N ALA A 269 23.81 28.80 -7.67
CA ALA A 269 24.27 29.07 -6.31
C ALA A 269 23.69 30.31 -5.60
N SER A 270 22.96 31.20 -6.30
CA SER A 270 22.34 32.40 -5.71
C SER A 270 20.93 32.66 -6.25
N ASP A 271 20.09 33.33 -5.47
CA ASP A 271 18.69 33.56 -5.84
C ASP A 271 18.54 34.52 -7.02
N SER A 272 19.38 35.56 -7.12
CA SER A 272 19.40 36.45 -8.29
C SER A 272 19.73 35.71 -9.60
N ALA A 273 20.53 34.63 -9.54
CA ALA A 273 20.75 33.76 -10.71
C ALA A 273 19.51 32.91 -11.04
N ARG A 274 18.75 32.46 -10.04
CA ARG A 274 17.47 31.72 -10.19
C ARG A 274 16.33 32.62 -10.70
N GLU A 275 16.40 33.92 -10.43
CA GLU A 275 15.52 34.96 -11.00
C GLU A 275 15.91 35.34 -12.43
N ALA A 276 17.21 35.44 -12.73
CA ALA A 276 17.68 35.66 -14.11
C ALA A 276 17.33 34.47 -15.01
N ALA A 277 17.64 33.24 -14.59
CA ALA A 277 17.25 32.03 -15.31
C ALA A 277 15.73 31.88 -15.41
N GLY A 278 14.98 32.21 -14.35
CA GLY A 278 13.52 32.25 -14.38
C GLY A 278 12.95 33.21 -15.43
N ARG A 279 13.52 34.42 -15.56
CA ARG A 279 13.12 35.39 -16.61
C ARG A 279 13.44 34.91 -18.02
N VAL A 280 14.60 34.28 -18.24
CA VAL A 280 14.95 33.69 -19.54
C VAL A 280 13.98 32.55 -19.89
N ALA A 281 13.74 31.62 -18.96
CA ALA A 281 12.80 30.52 -19.15
C ALA A 281 11.37 31.00 -19.41
N MET A 282 10.93 32.07 -18.74
CA MET A 282 9.63 32.70 -18.98
C MET A 282 9.53 33.26 -20.41
N LYS A 283 10.57 33.96 -20.88
CA LYS A 283 10.61 34.47 -22.27
C LYS A 283 10.59 33.33 -23.28
N THR A 284 11.44 32.31 -23.11
CA THR A 284 11.49 31.13 -24.00
C THR A 284 10.15 30.39 -24.04
N ALA A 285 9.45 30.28 -22.91
CA ALA A 285 8.12 29.69 -22.87
C ALA A 285 7.07 30.56 -23.59
N GLY A 286 7.18 31.89 -23.51
CA GLY A 286 6.33 32.84 -24.26
C GLY A 286 6.58 32.78 -25.77
N ASP A 287 7.85 32.79 -26.19
CA ASP A 287 8.26 32.62 -27.58
C ASP A 287 7.73 31.28 -28.16
N LEU A 288 7.79 30.19 -27.38
CA LEU A 288 7.24 28.87 -27.74
C LEU A 288 5.72 28.88 -27.85
N LEU A 289 5.02 29.48 -26.89
CA LEU A 289 3.55 29.60 -26.88
C LEU A 289 3.05 30.38 -28.10
N ALA A 290 3.74 31.48 -28.46
CA ALA A 290 3.46 32.24 -29.67
C ALA A 290 3.65 31.39 -30.94
N ALA A 291 4.74 30.62 -31.03
CA ALA A 291 5.00 29.75 -32.18
C ALA A 291 3.93 28.66 -32.36
N VAL A 292 3.49 28.03 -31.26
CA VAL A 292 2.42 27.00 -31.31
C VAL A 292 1.06 27.62 -31.65
N LYS A 293 0.72 28.80 -31.08
CA LYS A 293 -0.49 29.54 -31.47
C LYS A 293 -0.48 30.00 -32.93
N ALA A 294 0.70 30.24 -33.51
CA ALA A 294 0.89 30.53 -34.93
C ALA A 294 0.80 29.28 -35.85
N GLY A 295 0.45 28.10 -35.30
CA GLY A 295 0.21 26.88 -36.09
C GLY A 295 1.40 25.91 -36.19
N LEU A 296 2.51 26.16 -35.48
CA LEU A 296 3.59 25.18 -35.38
C LEU A 296 3.11 23.95 -34.58
N LEU A 297 3.26 22.75 -35.16
CA LEU A 297 2.89 21.49 -34.51
C LEU A 297 3.52 21.39 -33.09
N PRO A 298 2.73 21.15 -32.02
CA PRO A 298 3.22 21.12 -30.64
C PRO A 298 4.39 20.15 -30.43
N GLU A 299 4.38 19.01 -31.10
CA GLU A 299 5.44 17.99 -31.04
C GLU A 299 6.76 18.51 -31.63
N ASN A 300 6.71 19.43 -32.58
CA ASN A 300 7.89 20.09 -33.15
C ASN A 300 8.39 21.22 -32.24
N ALA A 301 7.48 22.05 -31.73
CA ALA A 301 7.82 23.13 -30.80
C ALA A 301 8.40 22.60 -29.47
N ALA A 302 7.90 21.48 -28.97
CA ALA A 302 8.32 20.90 -27.70
C ALA A 302 9.61 20.06 -27.74
N LYS A 303 10.16 19.73 -28.92
CA LYS A 303 11.37 18.89 -29.07
C LYS A 303 12.57 19.36 -28.23
N PRO A 304 12.92 20.67 -28.19
CA PRO A 304 14.02 21.16 -27.35
C PRO A 304 13.75 21.09 -25.83
N HIS A 305 12.50 20.83 -25.43
CA HIS A 305 12.01 20.94 -24.05
C HIS A 305 11.47 19.61 -23.50
N GLY A 306 11.90 18.48 -24.07
CA GLY A 306 11.53 17.14 -23.61
C GLY A 306 10.21 16.59 -24.17
N GLY A 307 9.60 17.28 -25.15
CA GLY A 307 8.34 16.88 -25.78
C GLY A 307 7.09 17.37 -25.05
N VAL A 308 5.93 17.13 -25.66
CA VAL A 308 4.63 17.39 -25.03
C VAL A 308 4.36 16.27 -24.01
N HIS A 309 3.87 16.64 -22.84
CA HIS A 309 3.43 15.72 -21.80
C HIS A 309 1.91 15.81 -21.63
N GLU A 310 1.27 14.69 -21.27
CA GLU A 310 -0.12 14.70 -20.78
C GLU A 310 -0.14 14.45 -19.26
N SER A 311 -1.03 15.15 -18.56
CA SER A 311 -1.30 14.89 -17.14
C SER A 311 -2.07 13.59 -16.89
N GLY A 312 -2.81 13.10 -17.89
CA GLY A 312 -4.02 12.31 -17.65
C GLY A 312 -5.14 13.16 -17.03
N TRP A 313 -6.21 12.53 -16.55
CA TRP A 313 -7.19 13.22 -15.71
C TRP A 313 -6.62 13.49 -14.32
N PHE A 314 -6.78 14.72 -13.83
CA PHE A 314 -6.44 15.12 -12.46
C PHE A 314 -7.48 16.10 -11.93
N ARG A 315 -7.67 16.12 -10.61
CA ARG A 315 -8.48 17.14 -9.94
C ARG A 315 -7.66 18.39 -9.71
N LEU A 316 -8.25 19.55 -9.98
CA LEU A 316 -7.56 20.83 -9.89
C LEU A 316 -7.02 21.15 -8.49
N ASN A 317 -7.64 20.62 -7.43
CA ASN A 317 -7.17 20.76 -6.05
C ASN A 317 -6.10 19.73 -5.61
N GLU A 318 -5.76 18.75 -6.46
CA GLU A 318 -4.80 17.67 -6.19
C GLU A 318 -3.47 17.88 -6.93
N PRO A 319 -2.33 17.33 -6.47
CA PRO A 319 -1.03 17.52 -7.11
C PRO A 319 -0.92 16.77 -8.45
N VAL A 320 -0.66 17.51 -9.53
CA VAL A 320 -0.53 16.97 -10.89
C VAL A 320 0.76 16.14 -11.02
N ARG A 321 0.63 14.91 -11.52
CA ARG A 321 1.76 13.97 -11.64
C ARG A 321 2.87 14.53 -12.56
N GLY A 322 4.01 14.90 -11.96
CA GLY A 322 5.16 15.45 -12.67
C GLY A 322 5.25 16.98 -12.72
N LEU A 323 4.27 17.69 -12.14
CA LEU A 323 4.31 19.15 -11.92
C LEU A 323 4.12 19.52 -10.43
N GLY A 324 3.44 18.69 -9.64
CA GLY A 324 3.06 19.00 -8.27
C GLY A 324 1.76 19.81 -8.20
N ARG A 325 1.49 20.45 -7.05
CA ARG A 325 0.36 21.34 -6.85
C ARG A 325 0.77 22.78 -7.16
N SER A 326 -0.09 23.53 -7.85
CA SER A 326 0.12 24.96 -8.13
C SER A 326 -1.22 25.66 -8.31
N ASP A 327 -1.54 26.60 -7.44
CA ASP A 327 -2.81 27.34 -7.52
C ASP A 327 -2.84 28.29 -8.74
N ALA A 328 -1.67 28.68 -9.27
CA ALA A 328 -1.53 29.39 -10.54
C ALA A 328 -1.92 28.51 -11.75
N LEU A 329 -1.67 27.19 -11.70
CA LEU A 329 -2.16 26.25 -12.72
C LEU A 329 -3.68 26.11 -12.65
N VAL A 330 -4.26 26.12 -11.45
CA VAL A 330 -5.72 26.10 -11.26
C VAL A 330 -6.38 27.34 -11.88
N ALA A 331 -5.84 28.53 -11.60
CA ALA A 331 -6.32 29.77 -12.21
C ALA A 331 -6.21 29.74 -13.74
N LEU A 332 -5.07 29.29 -14.28
CA LEU A 332 -4.84 29.23 -15.73
C LEU A 332 -5.78 28.24 -16.44
N VAL A 333 -6.01 27.05 -15.87
CA VAL A 333 -6.92 26.03 -16.42
C VAL A 333 -8.39 26.43 -16.32
N ARG A 334 -8.77 27.24 -15.31
CA ARG A 334 -10.11 27.85 -15.24
C ARG A 334 -10.31 28.93 -16.30
N ALA A 335 -9.30 29.75 -16.58
CA ALA A 335 -9.34 30.80 -17.60
C ALA A 335 -9.26 30.28 -19.05
N THR A 336 -8.54 29.17 -19.28
CA THR A 336 -8.37 28.56 -20.62
C THR A 336 -9.60 27.75 -21.03
N ARG A 337 -9.93 27.71 -22.32
CA ARG A 337 -11.03 26.88 -22.87
C ARG A 337 -10.52 25.50 -23.33
N PRO A 338 -11.34 24.43 -23.28
CA PRO A 338 -10.98 23.13 -23.83
C PRO A 338 -10.57 23.20 -25.31
N GLY A 339 -9.50 22.48 -25.67
CA GLY A 339 -8.86 22.50 -26.98
C GLY A 339 -7.84 23.63 -27.19
N GLU A 340 -7.91 24.73 -26.43
CA GLU A 340 -7.10 25.94 -26.61
C GLU A 340 -5.78 25.93 -25.80
N TRP A 341 -4.82 26.74 -26.24
CA TRP A 341 -3.58 27.04 -25.50
C TRP A 341 -3.80 28.25 -24.59
N ALA A 342 -3.37 28.14 -23.33
CA ALA A 342 -3.49 29.18 -22.32
C ALA A 342 -2.91 30.52 -22.79
N GLU A 343 -3.38 31.65 -22.24
CA GLU A 343 -2.96 32.98 -22.69
C GLU A 343 -1.46 33.22 -22.51
N GLU A 344 -0.93 32.89 -21.32
CA GLU A 344 0.49 33.01 -20.94
C GLU A 344 1.06 31.68 -20.40
N PRO A 345 2.40 31.51 -20.41
CA PRO A 345 3.07 30.46 -19.62
C PRO A 345 2.99 30.75 -18.12
N ILE A 346 3.21 29.74 -17.27
CA ILE A 346 3.27 29.94 -15.80
C ILE A 346 4.44 29.21 -15.15
N ARG A 347 4.97 29.75 -14.04
CA ARG A 347 6.02 29.07 -13.26
C ARG A 347 5.41 28.05 -12.30
N ILE A 348 5.92 26.81 -12.34
CA ILE A 348 5.58 25.73 -11.41
C ILE A 348 6.88 25.11 -10.90
N GLY A 349 7.24 25.45 -9.66
CA GLY A 349 8.49 25.00 -9.03
C GLY A 349 9.73 25.33 -9.90
N PRO A 350 10.54 24.33 -10.30
CA PRO A 350 11.73 24.55 -11.12
C PRO A 350 11.45 24.74 -12.61
N PHE A 351 10.19 24.73 -13.06
CA PHE A 351 9.80 24.87 -14.47
C PHE A 351 9.01 26.15 -14.74
N VAL A 352 9.11 26.69 -15.95
CA VAL A 352 8.00 27.42 -16.58
C VAL A 352 7.30 26.45 -17.53
N VAL A 353 5.98 26.41 -17.49
CA VAL A 353 5.18 25.52 -18.32
C VAL A 353 4.30 26.30 -19.30
N VAL A 354 4.26 25.79 -20.53
CA VAL A 354 3.28 26.19 -21.54
C VAL A 354 2.17 25.14 -21.53
N VAL A 355 0.92 25.57 -21.38
CA VAL A 355 -0.22 24.68 -21.11
C VAL A 355 -1.28 24.80 -22.21
N ARG A 356 -1.78 23.65 -22.64
CA ARG A 356 -3.00 23.49 -23.42
C ARG A 356 -4.01 22.74 -22.59
N LEU A 357 -5.23 23.25 -22.51
CA LEU A 357 -6.33 22.48 -21.94
C LEU A 357 -6.83 21.52 -23.01
N ALA A 358 -6.73 20.21 -22.78
CA ALA A 358 -7.31 19.24 -23.70
C ALA A 358 -8.82 19.14 -23.44
N GLU A 359 -9.17 18.72 -22.22
CA GLU A 359 -10.55 18.52 -21.75
C GLU A 359 -10.67 19.06 -20.32
N ARG A 360 -11.86 19.53 -19.94
CA ARG A 360 -12.20 19.93 -18.57
C ARG A 360 -13.61 19.47 -18.25
N HIS A 361 -13.77 18.81 -17.11
CA HIS A 361 -15.05 18.57 -16.48
C HIS A 361 -15.18 19.59 -15.35
N ASP A 362 -16.04 20.58 -15.59
CA ASP A 362 -16.47 21.51 -14.55
C ASP A 362 -17.19 20.76 -13.42
N THR A 363 -17.35 21.40 -12.27
CA THR A 363 -18.13 20.88 -11.14
C THR A 363 -19.56 20.52 -11.58
N ALA A 364 -19.82 19.23 -11.73
CA ALA A 364 -21.14 18.69 -12.06
C ALA A 364 -21.74 18.00 -10.83
N ARG A 365 -23.06 18.11 -10.66
CA ARG A 365 -23.75 17.42 -9.57
C ARG A 365 -23.74 15.91 -9.83
N LEU A 366 -23.09 15.14 -8.95
CA LEU A 366 -22.96 13.69 -9.08
C LEU A 366 -24.35 13.03 -9.01
N PRO A 367 -24.66 12.02 -9.86
CA PRO A 367 -25.91 11.29 -9.80
C PRO A 367 -26.20 10.71 -8.42
N PHE A 368 -27.48 10.70 -8.00
CA PHE A 368 -27.90 10.20 -6.69
C PHE A 368 -27.38 8.77 -6.42
N ARG A 369 -27.48 7.87 -7.41
CA ARG A 369 -26.94 6.50 -7.37
C ARG A 369 -25.48 6.43 -6.93
N ASP A 370 -24.67 7.40 -7.32
CA ASP A 370 -23.22 7.36 -7.14
C ASP A 370 -22.81 7.95 -5.76
N VAL A 371 -23.69 8.75 -5.13
CA VAL A 371 -23.47 9.39 -3.82
C VAL A 371 -24.44 8.97 -2.71
N VAL A 372 -25.40 8.08 -2.98
CA VAL A 372 -26.46 7.66 -2.03
C VAL A 372 -25.93 7.17 -0.68
N THR A 373 -24.77 6.49 -0.64
CA THR A 373 -24.11 6.12 0.62
C THR A 373 -23.60 7.34 1.41
N GLN A 374 -23.13 8.40 0.74
CA GLN A 374 -22.71 9.65 1.39
C GLN A 374 -23.94 10.45 1.85
N ALA A 375 -24.96 10.57 0.99
CA ALA A 375 -26.22 11.26 1.30
C ALA A 375 -26.92 10.63 2.51
N LYS A 376 -27.00 9.29 2.58
CA LYS A 376 -27.53 8.60 3.77
C LYS A 376 -26.72 8.94 5.02
N ARG A 377 -25.38 8.87 4.98
CA ARG A 377 -24.56 9.14 6.16
C ARG A 377 -24.78 10.54 6.73
N LYS A 378 -25.00 11.54 5.87
CA LYS A 378 -25.33 12.91 6.28
C LYS A 378 -26.76 13.03 6.83
N ALA A 379 -27.75 12.51 6.10
CA ALA A 379 -29.14 12.53 6.55
C ALA A 379 -29.37 11.73 7.86
N ASP A 380 -28.70 10.59 8.03
CA ASP A 380 -28.65 9.84 9.28
C ASP A 380 -28.05 10.68 10.43
N ALA A 381 -27.00 11.46 10.16
CA ALA A 381 -26.39 12.32 11.16
C ALA A 381 -27.35 13.43 11.62
N GLU A 382 -28.08 14.08 10.71
CA GLU A 382 -29.12 15.05 11.07
C GLU A 382 -30.26 14.42 11.86
N VAL A 383 -30.76 13.26 11.42
CA VAL A 383 -31.86 12.55 12.10
C VAL A 383 -31.44 12.09 13.50
N ARG A 384 -30.17 11.72 13.70
CA ARG A 384 -29.61 11.39 15.02
C ARG A 384 -29.36 12.63 15.87
N ASP A 385 -28.88 13.73 15.30
CA ASP A 385 -28.72 15.00 16.01
C ASP A 385 -30.08 15.49 16.54
N ALA A 386 -31.08 15.56 15.66
CA ALA A 386 -32.45 15.93 16.02
C ALA A 386 -33.08 14.97 17.05
N SER A 387 -32.80 13.67 16.97
CA SER A 387 -33.27 12.71 17.98
C SER A 387 -32.59 12.92 19.34
N ILE A 388 -31.29 13.21 19.38
CA ILE A 388 -30.57 13.49 20.63
C ILE A 388 -31.01 14.84 21.21
N ASP A 389 -31.26 15.84 20.35
CA ASP A 389 -31.78 17.14 20.73
C ASP A 389 -33.21 17.05 21.29
N SER A 390 -34.08 16.23 20.67
CA SER A 390 -35.42 15.97 21.18
C SER A 390 -35.42 15.25 22.53
N LEU A 391 -34.47 14.31 22.76
CA LEU A 391 -34.30 13.66 24.06
C LEU A 391 -33.78 14.65 25.11
N ALA A 392 -32.80 15.48 24.76
CA ALA A 392 -32.27 16.53 25.65
C ALA A 392 -33.32 17.61 26.00
N ARG A 393 -34.20 17.98 25.07
CA ARG A 393 -35.37 18.86 25.32
C ARG A 393 -36.48 18.21 26.15
N ALA A 394 -36.48 16.87 26.28
CA ALA A 394 -37.32 16.15 27.23
C ALA A 394 -36.63 16.08 28.61
N GLU A 395 -35.33 15.80 28.65
CA GLU A 395 -34.51 15.73 29.87
C GLU A 395 -34.61 17.03 30.70
N VAL A 396 -34.36 18.19 30.09
CA VAL A 396 -34.47 19.51 30.77
C VAL A 396 -35.88 19.81 31.27
N ARG A 397 -36.91 19.20 30.67
CA ARG A 397 -38.32 19.36 31.06
C ARG A 397 -38.73 18.43 32.21
N LEU A 398 -38.10 17.27 32.31
CA LEU A 398 -38.34 16.26 33.35
C LEU A 398 -37.49 16.51 34.60
N HIS A 399 -36.29 17.07 34.42
CA HIS A 399 -35.30 17.32 35.48
C HIS A 399 -34.81 18.79 35.49
N PRO A 400 -35.72 19.79 35.58
CA PRO A 400 -35.36 21.20 35.50
C PRO A 400 -34.41 21.66 36.61
N ASP A 401 -34.49 21.03 37.78
CA ASP A 401 -33.64 21.25 38.95
C ASP A 401 -32.15 20.94 38.70
N VAL A 402 -31.86 19.94 37.86
CA VAL A 402 -30.49 19.58 37.45
C VAL A 402 -29.83 20.68 36.59
N TYR A 403 -30.64 21.52 35.94
CA TYR A 403 -30.19 22.60 35.05
C TYR A 403 -30.40 24.00 35.63
N ALA A 404 -30.84 24.11 36.90
CA ALA A 404 -31.01 25.39 37.57
C ALA A 404 -29.65 26.02 37.91
N VAL A 405 -29.51 27.32 37.65
CA VAL A 405 -28.30 28.11 37.95
C VAL A 405 -28.66 29.43 38.62
N PRO A 406 -27.76 30.02 39.43
CA PRO A 406 -27.97 31.36 39.98
C PRO A 406 -28.15 32.41 38.88
N ARG A 407 -29.27 33.13 38.92
CA ARG A 407 -29.54 34.35 38.14
C ARG A 407 -29.60 35.55 39.07
N VAL A 408 -28.78 36.55 38.81
CA VAL A 408 -28.69 37.77 39.62
C VAL A 408 -29.22 38.96 38.83
N SER A 409 -30.06 39.77 39.46
CA SER A 409 -30.41 41.12 38.98
C SER A 409 -29.70 42.14 39.85
N ALA A 410 -29.06 43.14 39.24
CA ALA A 410 -28.23 44.11 39.94
C ALA A 410 -28.25 45.50 39.29
N SER A 411 -28.21 46.52 40.14
CA SER A 411 -28.10 47.93 39.77
C SER A 411 -26.66 48.41 39.87
N ILE A 412 -26.05 48.73 38.73
CA ILE A 412 -24.74 49.37 38.65
C ILE A 412 -24.95 50.89 38.69
N LEU A 413 -24.41 51.58 39.70
CA LEU A 413 -24.26 53.03 39.68
C LEU A 413 -22.82 53.38 39.28
N ALA A 414 -22.64 54.08 38.17
CA ALA A 414 -21.34 54.37 37.58
C ALA A 414 -21.16 55.85 37.19
N ARG A 415 -19.94 56.36 37.31
CA ARG A 415 -19.58 57.73 36.89
C ARG A 415 -18.15 57.77 36.34
N GLY A 416 -17.96 58.49 35.24
CA GLY A 416 -16.65 58.65 34.60
C GLY A 416 -15.67 59.47 35.45
N VAL A 417 -14.42 59.03 35.54
CA VAL A 417 -13.33 59.63 36.34
C VAL A 417 -13.10 61.09 35.94
N ASP A 418 -13.14 61.42 34.65
CA ASP A 418 -12.89 62.79 34.17
C ASP A 418 -14.06 63.76 34.39
N SER A 419 -15.22 63.26 34.85
CA SER A 419 -16.32 64.11 35.34
C SER A 419 -16.10 64.61 36.78
N PHE A 420 -14.98 64.26 37.40
CA PHE A 420 -14.55 64.75 38.71
C PHE A 420 -13.49 65.84 38.59
N ASP A 421 -13.43 66.70 39.61
CA ASP A 421 -12.44 67.79 39.64
C ASP A 421 -11.08 67.25 40.08
N ALA A 422 -10.02 67.67 39.39
CA ALA A 422 -8.65 67.40 39.83
C ALA A 422 -8.21 68.34 40.98
N GLY A 423 -9.03 69.34 41.30
CA GLY A 423 -8.78 70.37 42.30
C GLY A 423 -7.72 71.36 41.84
N ARG A 424 -7.03 71.98 42.79
CA ARG A 424 -5.93 72.92 42.50
C ARG A 424 -4.91 72.30 41.53
N PRO A 425 -4.29 73.07 40.62
CA PRO A 425 -3.24 72.55 39.74
C PRO A 425 -2.12 71.82 40.52
N PRO A 426 -1.51 70.76 39.97
CA PRO A 426 -0.31 70.15 40.54
C PRO A 426 0.81 71.19 40.64
N THR A 427 1.32 71.43 41.84
CA THR A 427 2.49 72.30 42.03
C THR A 427 3.76 71.56 41.60
N ALA A 428 4.85 72.27 41.28
CA ALA A 428 6.14 71.63 40.99
C ALA A 428 6.58 70.67 42.12
N LYS A 429 6.31 71.03 43.39
CA LYS A 429 6.56 70.18 44.56
C LYS A 429 5.67 68.93 44.62
N ASP A 430 4.45 68.97 44.06
CA ASP A 430 3.61 67.77 43.91
C ASP A 430 4.19 66.84 42.83
N VAL A 431 4.66 67.41 41.71
CA VAL A 431 5.26 66.67 40.57
C VAL A 431 6.50 65.90 41.02
N GLU A 432 7.49 66.57 41.61
CA GLU A 432 8.72 65.92 42.09
C GLU A 432 8.40 64.84 43.14
N LYS A 433 7.48 65.12 44.07
CA LYS A 433 7.08 64.15 45.11
C LYS A 433 6.38 62.90 44.53
N ARG A 434 5.65 63.02 43.41
CA ARG A 434 5.06 61.85 42.72
C ARG A 434 6.09 61.12 41.88
N LEU A 435 7.01 61.83 41.23
CA LEU A 435 8.14 61.26 40.48
C LEU A 435 9.03 60.40 41.39
N ASP A 436 9.40 60.92 42.57
CA ASP A 436 10.14 60.17 43.61
C ASP A 436 9.37 58.93 44.11
N ARG A 437 8.04 59.01 44.19
CA ARG A 437 7.22 57.85 44.56
C ARG A 437 7.24 56.82 43.43
N LEU A 438 7.02 57.25 42.18
CA LEU A 438 7.00 56.38 41.00
C LEU A 438 8.36 55.69 40.78
N ARG A 439 9.47 56.40 41.00
CA ARG A 439 10.82 55.83 40.95
C ARG A 439 11.01 54.67 41.94
N ARG A 440 10.48 54.80 43.17
CA ARG A 440 10.51 53.74 44.19
C ARG A 440 9.58 52.58 43.85
N GLU A 441 8.38 52.87 43.35
CA GLU A 441 7.41 51.86 42.90
C GLU A 441 7.97 51.01 41.74
N LEU A 442 8.64 51.65 40.77
CA LEU A 442 9.26 51.00 39.60
C LEU A 442 10.70 50.48 39.84
N LYS A 443 11.27 50.69 41.03
CA LYS A 443 12.63 50.27 41.43
C LYS A 443 13.74 50.68 40.44
N HIS A 444 13.62 51.85 39.82
CA HIS A 444 14.45 52.24 38.66
C HIS A 444 15.77 52.93 39.07
N SER A 445 16.89 52.54 38.42
CA SER A 445 18.26 52.82 38.89
C SER A 445 19.21 53.49 37.88
N GLY A 446 18.82 53.67 36.61
CA GLY A 446 19.66 54.26 35.56
C GLY A 446 19.44 55.76 35.33
N SER A 447 20.52 56.50 35.03
CA SER A 447 20.57 57.89 34.55
C SER A 447 19.44 58.82 35.05
N GLU A 448 19.57 59.27 36.30
CA GLU A 448 18.48 59.91 37.06
C GLU A 448 17.80 61.09 36.36
N ARG A 449 18.54 61.88 35.57
CA ARG A 449 17.99 63.01 34.81
C ARG A 449 17.19 62.59 33.58
N ALA A 450 17.77 61.77 32.69
CA ALA A 450 17.13 61.43 31.41
C ALA A 450 15.78 60.71 31.59
N TRP A 451 15.67 59.84 32.60
CA TRP A 451 14.40 59.22 32.97
C TRP A 451 13.41 60.20 33.62
N ALA A 452 13.89 61.06 34.54
CA ALA A 452 13.06 62.08 35.18
C ALA A 452 12.46 63.08 34.17
N ASP A 453 13.29 63.57 33.24
CA ASP A 453 12.92 64.60 32.27
C ASP A 453 11.99 64.07 31.17
N SER A 454 12.10 62.78 30.80
CA SER A 454 11.16 62.13 29.88
C SER A 454 9.84 61.72 30.55
N ALA A 455 9.84 61.37 31.85
CA ALA A 455 8.62 61.06 32.59
C ALA A 455 7.83 62.31 33.03
N ARG A 456 8.53 63.40 33.41
CA ARG A 456 7.95 64.64 33.97
C ARG A 456 6.68 65.16 33.27
N PRO A 457 6.59 65.24 31.93
CA PRO A 457 5.40 65.76 31.25
C PRO A 457 4.11 65.02 31.62
N GLY A 458 4.15 63.70 31.77
CA GLY A 458 2.99 62.88 32.13
C GLY A 458 2.63 62.89 33.62
N ILE A 459 3.55 63.28 34.51
CA ILE A 459 3.31 63.25 35.96
C ILE A 459 2.22 64.24 36.39
N ALA A 460 2.09 65.38 35.71
CA ALA A 460 1.03 66.35 35.99
C ALA A 460 -0.37 65.75 35.75
N ASP A 461 -0.56 65.02 34.64
CA ASP A 461 -1.82 64.34 34.34
C ASP A 461 -2.04 63.09 35.20
N LEU A 462 -0.99 62.35 35.54
CA LEU A 462 -1.08 61.26 36.52
C LEU A 462 -1.59 61.79 37.88
N ILE A 463 -1.07 62.91 38.38
CA ILE A 463 -1.55 63.53 39.63
C ILE A 463 -3.00 64.02 39.49
N ARG A 464 -3.39 64.59 38.33
CA ARG A 464 -4.79 64.98 38.07
C ARG A 464 -5.72 63.75 38.10
N ARG A 465 -5.36 62.66 37.42
CA ARG A 465 -6.13 61.40 37.38
C ARG A 465 -6.17 60.71 38.74
N GLU A 466 -5.08 60.69 39.50
CA GLU A 466 -5.04 60.18 40.88
C GLU A 466 -5.99 60.97 41.80
N ARG A 467 -6.01 62.32 41.73
CA ARG A 467 -6.94 63.16 42.52
C ARG A 467 -8.40 62.93 42.13
N ARG A 468 -8.70 62.84 40.83
CA ARG A 468 -10.04 62.49 40.31
C ARG A 468 -10.49 61.12 40.81
N LEU A 469 -9.63 60.12 40.74
CA LEU A 469 -9.90 58.77 41.27
C LEU A 469 -10.16 58.83 42.78
N ASP A 470 -9.33 59.52 43.55
CA ASP A 470 -9.49 59.67 45.01
C ASP A 470 -10.82 60.33 45.40
N GLN A 471 -11.28 61.33 44.62
CA GLN A 471 -12.59 61.95 44.80
C GLN A 471 -13.70 60.97 44.44
N ALA A 472 -13.64 60.36 43.24
CA ALA A 472 -14.63 59.41 42.75
C ALA A 472 -14.80 58.19 43.68
N TRP A 473 -13.71 57.66 44.23
CA TRP A 473 -13.72 56.58 45.21
C TRP A 473 -14.44 56.94 46.52
N ARG A 474 -14.40 58.22 46.94
CA ARG A 474 -15.14 58.69 48.13
C ARG A 474 -16.61 58.88 47.79
N THR A 475 -16.91 59.60 46.70
CA THR A 475 -18.28 59.87 46.24
C THR A 475 -19.07 58.58 45.98
N LEU A 476 -18.49 57.61 45.28
CA LEU A 476 -19.17 56.33 45.01
C LEU A 476 -19.22 55.42 46.25
N ARG A 477 -18.35 55.61 47.25
CA ARG A 477 -18.45 54.92 48.54
C ARG A 477 -19.64 55.42 49.35
N GLU A 478 -19.87 56.72 49.40
CA GLU A 478 -21.06 57.30 50.03
C GLU A 478 -22.36 56.88 49.31
N ALA A 479 -22.35 56.87 47.97
CA ALA A 479 -23.45 56.32 47.18
C ALA A 479 -23.70 54.84 47.52
N GLY A 480 -22.65 54.04 47.65
CA GLY A 480 -22.73 52.62 48.03
C GLY A 480 -23.32 52.39 49.42
N VAL A 481 -22.98 53.22 50.41
CA VAL A 481 -23.60 53.17 51.75
C VAL A 481 -25.09 53.43 51.65
N ARG A 482 -25.51 54.50 50.95
CA ARG A 482 -26.94 54.85 50.78
C ARG A 482 -27.75 53.79 50.03
N LEU A 483 -27.16 53.14 49.02
CA LEU A 483 -27.78 52.00 48.34
C LEU A 483 -28.01 50.81 49.28
N LYS A 484 -27.09 50.57 50.22
CA LYS A 484 -27.18 49.52 51.25
C LYS A 484 -28.22 49.86 52.32
N ASP A 485 -28.33 51.14 52.69
CA ASP A 485 -29.37 51.70 53.55
C ASP A 485 -30.75 51.76 52.86
N ARG A 486 -30.88 51.14 51.68
CA ARG A 486 -32.10 51.00 50.86
C ARG A 486 -32.68 52.32 50.33
N GLU A 487 -31.89 53.38 50.23
CA GLU A 487 -32.29 54.59 49.51
C GLU A 487 -32.52 54.28 48.02
N ASP A 488 -33.48 54.97 47.38
CA ASP A 488 -33.86 54.73 45.99
C ASP A 488 -32.69 54.94 45.01
N ARG A 489 -32.49 53.99 44.09
CA ARG A 489 -31.35 53.96 43.18
C ARG A 489 -31.30 55.15 42.22
N ALA A 490 -32.45 55.64 41.76
CA ALA A 490 -32.50 56.81 40.87
C ALA A 490 -32.20 58.11 41.65
N ARG A 491 -32.73 58.27 42.87
CA ARG A 491 -32.40 59.41 43.76
C ARG A 491 -30.94 59.44 44.17
N VAL A 492 -30.34 58.29 44.51
CA VAL A 492 -28.90 58.20 44.83
C VAL A 492 -28.05 58.55 43.60
N ALA A 493 -28.38 58.00 42.43
CA ALA A 493 -27.67 58.28 41.19
C ALA A 493 -27.72 59.76 40.80
N ALA A 494 -28.92 60.38 40.85
CA ALA A 494 -29.09 61.80 40.61
C ALA A 494 -28.29 62.68 41.59
N ARG A 495 -28.32 62.36 42.91
CA ARG A 495 -27.56 63.11 43.92
C ARG A 495 -26.05 63.11 43.66
N TYR A 496 -25.50 62.00 43.16
CA TYR A 496 -24.07 61.84 42.91
C TYR A 496 -23.66 62.02 41.43
N ALA A 497 -24.59 62.47 40.58
CA ALA A 497 -24.45 62.60 39.12
C ALA A 497 -23.89 61.35 38.42
N ALA A 498 -24.31 60.17 38.91
CA ALA A 498 -23.96 58.87 38.35
C ALA A 498 -25.09 58.37 37.42
N ALA A 499 -24.75 57.52 36.46
CA ALA A 499 -25.73 56.77 35.67
C ALA A 499 -26.09 55.46 36.39
N VAL A 500 -27.37 55.06 36.33
CA VAL A 500 -27.81 53.71 36.69
C VAL A 500 -27.83 52.84 35.43
N ARG A 501 -27.26 51.63 35.50
CA ARG A 501 -27.50 50.56 34.54
C ARG A 501 -27.95 49.32 35.30
N GLU A 502 -29.15 48.86 35.00
CA GLU A 502 -29.65 47.58 35.49
C GLU A 502 -29.11 46.45 34.60
N ILE A 503 -28.72 45.35 35.23
CA ILE A 503 -28.35 44.10 34.57
C ILE A 503 -29.16 42.95 35.21
N THR A 504 -29.51 41.95 34.41
CA THR A 504 -29.94 40.64 34.90
C THR A 504 -29.14 39.61 34.11
N LEU A 505 -28.41 38.75 34.82
CA LEU A 505 -27.50 37.78 34.22
C LEU A 505 -27.62 36.43 34.95
N TYR A 506 -27.54 35.32 34.22
CA TYR A 506 -27.38 33.98 34.82
C TYR A 506 -25.94 33.46 34.73
N ARG A 507 -25.56 32.59 35.67
CA ARG A 507 -24.20 32.02 35.70
C ARG A 507 -23.93 31.23 34.42
N GLY A 508 -22.95 31.68 33.63
CA GLY A 508 -22.59 31.11 32.33
C GLY A 508 -23.14 31.87 31.12
N GLU A 509 -23.92 32.94 31.31
CA GLU A 509 -24.44 33.78 30.23
C GLU A 509 -23.32 34.59 29.52
N PRO A 510 -23.24 34.57 28.18
CA PRO A 510 -22.31 35.42 27.43
C PRO A 510 -22.63 36.91 27.60
N LEU A 511 -21.64 37.71 27.98
CA LEU A 511 -21.84 39.13 28.31
C LEU A 511 -22.05 39.99 27.04
N PRO A 512 -23.13 40.80 26.96
CA PRO A 512 -23.40 41.66 25.81
C PRO A 512 -22.51 42.92 25.84
N GLY A 513 -21.30 42.79 25.29
CA GLY A 513 -20.30 43.86 25.18
C GLY A 513 -19.55 44.13 26.49
N PRO A 514 -18.65 45.13 26.52
CA PRO A 514 -17.92 45.50 27.72
C PRO A 514 -18.88 46.03 28.79
N LEU A 515 -19.10 45.22 29.83
CA LEU A 515 -19.77 45.64 31.04
C LEU A 515 -18.73 46.24 31.98
N LEU A 516 -19.16 47.10 32.91
CA LEU A 516 -18.30 47.49 34.03
C LEU A 516 -18.01 46.31 34.97
N VAL A 517 -18.71 45.18 34.80
CA VAL A 517 -18.63 43.96 35.60
C VAL A 517 -18.03 42.84 34.76
N GLU A 518 -16.69 42.74 34.78
CA GLU A 518 -15.90 41.73 34.07
C GLU A 518 -15.14 40.83 35.07
N GLY A 519 -14.80 39.61 34.64
CA GLY A 519 -14.06 38.62 35.44
C GLY A 519 -14.73 38.25 36.78
N ASN A 520 -13.91 37.97 37.79
CA ASN A 520 -14.29 37.45 39.12
C ASN A 520 -15.33 38.31 39.86
N LEU A 521 -15.65 39.52 39.38
CA LEU A 521 -16.70 40.35 39.96
C LEU A 521 -18.09 39.72 39.78
N LEU A 522 -18.34 39.01 38.65
CA LEU A 522 -19.59 38.27 38.43
C LEU A 522 -19.76 37.13 39.41
N ASP A 523 -18.72 36.32 39.61
CA ASP A 523 -18.71 35.23 40.60
C ASP A 523 -19.00 35.74 42.01
N THR A 524 -18.48 36.93 42.34
CA THR A 524 -18.77 37.62 43.60
C THR A 524 -20.26 37.96 43.73
N LEU A 525 -20.91 38.49 42.67
CA LEU A 525 -22.34 38.84 42.70
C LEU A 525 -23.23 37.62 42.99
N TYR A 526 -22.88 36.43 42.50
CA TYR A 526 -23.61 35.18 42.78
C TYR A 526 -23.45 34.66 44.22
N THR A 527 -22.60 35.27 45.06
CA THR A 527 -22.44 34.93 46.48
C THR A 527 -23.04 35.95 47.44
N LEU A 528 -23.51 37.10 46.93
CA LEU A 528 -24.09 38.19 47.69
C LEU A 528 -25.62 38.06 47.83
N ARG A 529 -26.19 38.67 48.87
CA ARG A 529 -27.63 38.64 49.15
C ARG A 529 -28.34 39.84 48.51
N PRO A 530 -29.65 39.75 48.21
CA PRO A 530 -30.47 40.90 47.83
C PRO A 530 -30.34 42.05 48.84
N GLY A 531 -29.92 43.23 48.37
CA GLY A 531 -29.62 44.42 49.17
C GLY A 531 -28.13 44.63 49.50
N ASP A 532 -27.25 43.64 49.26
CA ASP A 532 -25.80 43.84 49.41
C ASP A 532 -25.24 44.77 48.31
N VAL A 533 -24.19 45.51 48.66
CA VAL A 533 -23.54 46.46 47.76
C VAL A 533 -22.04 46.18 47.68
N LEU A 534 -21.55 46.03 46.46
CA LEU A 534 -20.19 45.67 46.11
C LEU A 534 -19.44 46.86 45.48
N GLY A 535 -18.31 47.21 46.09
CA GLY A 535 -17.43 48.29 45.64
C GLY A 535 -17.33 49.46 46.63
N PRO A 536 -16.93 50.67 46.17
CA PRO A 536 -16.59 51.01 44.80
C PRO A 536 -15.49 50.17 44.14
N ARG A 537 -15.52 50.15 42.81
CA ARG A 537 -14.57 49.51 41.90
C ARG A 537 -14.25 50.48 40.76
N VAL A 538 -13.18 50.21 40.02
CA VAL A 538 -12.79 50.98 38.82
C VAL A 538 -12.63 50.01 37.65
N ASN A 539 -13.18 50.36 36.49
CA ASN A 539 -12.82 49.74 35.20
C ASN A 539 -12.62 50.87 34.18
N GLY A 540 -11.52 50.84 33.42
CA GLY A 540 -11.08 51.95 32.56
C GLY A 540 -11.06 53.30 33.29
N ASP A 541 -11.78 54.27 32.73
CA ASP A 541 -12.01 55.60 33.32
C ASP A 541 -13.41 55.74 33.94
N SER A 542 -13.96 54.67 34.52
CA SER A 542 -15.24 54.70 35.27
C SER A 542 -15.09 54.11 36.68
N VAL A 543 -15.65 54.82 37.68
CA VAL A 543 -15.79 54.33 39.06
C VAL A 543 -17.25 53.96 39.29
N PHE A 544 -17.50 52.82 39.90
CA PHE A 544 -18.85 52.28 40.06
C PHE A 544 -19.05 51.47 41.35
N VAL A 545 -20.31 51.35 41.78
CA VAL A 545 -20.79 50.40 42.79
C VAL A 545 -21.89 49.54 42.18
N VAL A 546 -22.01 48.29 42.64
CA VAL A 546 -23.05 47.36 42.20
C VAL A 546 -23.89 46.94 43.40
N ARG A 547 -25.20 47.20 43.37
CA ARG A 547 -26.15 46.65 44.35
C ARG A 547 -26.81 45.41 43.76
N VAL A 548 -26.87 44.32 44.52
CA VAL A 548 -27.71 43.16 44.17
C VAL A 548 -29.16 43.49 44.51
N ASP A 549 -30.04 43.39 43.53
CA ASP A 549 -31.48 43.65 43.71
C ASP A 549 -32.27 42.37 43.97
N SER A 550 -31.94 41.28 43.25
CA SER A 550 -32.50 39.94 43.48
C SER A 550 -31.51 38.85 43.08
N LEU A 551 -31.61 37.68 43.73
CA LEU A 551 -30.88 36.47 43.39
C LEU A 551 -31.86 35.30 43.35
N ASP A 552 -32.01 34.70 42.18
CA ASP A 552 -32.88 33.58 41.87
C ASP A 552 -32.01 32.33 41.67
N LEU A 553 -32.08 31.39 42.62
CA LEU A 553 -31.28 30.16 42.61
C LEU A 553 -31.95 29.02 41.83
N GLY A 554 -33.23 29.16 41.47
CA GLY A 554 -34.02 28.14 40.76
C GLY A 554 -34.15 28.39 39.26
N TYR A 555 -33.42 29.37 38.72
CA TYR A 555 -33.55 29.77 37.33
C TYR A 555 -32.99 28.72 36.37
N VAL A 556 -33.84 28.16 35.52
CA VAL A 556 -33.46 27.29 34.42
C VAL A 556 -33.20 28.14 33.16
N PRO A 557 -31.99 28.13 32.58
CA PRO A 557 -31.70 28.86 31.36
C PRO A 557 -32.47 28.34 30.13
N PRO A 558 -32.57 29.13 29.04
CA PRO A 558 -33.08 28.65 27.77
C PRO A 558 -32.31 27.43 27.28
N TYR A 559 -33.00 26.48 26.62
CA TYR A 559 -32.41 25.19 26.24
C TYR A 559 -31.06 25.31 25.52
N GLU A 560 -30.88 26.26 24.59
CA GLU A 560 -29.63 26.41 23.84
C GLU A 560 -28.41 26.70 24.75
N ALA A 561 -28.60 27.30 25.94
CA ALA A 561 -27.53 27.53 26.92
C ALA A 561 -27.14 26.27 27.72
N VAL A 562 -28.08 25.34 27.93
CA VAL A 562 -27.85 24.05 28.63
C VAL A 562 -27.69 22.86 27.67
N ARG A 563 -27.84 23.08 26.36
CA ARG A 563 -27.91 22.08 25.29
C ARG A 563 -26.78 21.06 25.32
N ALA A 564 -25.55 21.49 25.55
CA ALA A 564 -24.40 20.58 25.65
C ALA A 564 -24.52 19.60 26.83
N ALA A 565 -24.89 20.09 28.02
CA ALA A 565 -25.08 19.28 29.22
C ALA A 565 -26.31 18.36 29.10
N ALA A 566 -27.41 18.88 28.56
CA ALA A 566 -28.64 18.10 28.33
C ALA A 566 -28.43 16.96 27.32
N ARG A 567 -27.68 17.21 26.24
CA ARG A 567 -27.31 16.16 25.26
C ARG A 567 -26.35 15.12 25.83
N ALA A 568 -25.43 15.52 26.73
CA ALA A 568 -24.59 14.58 27.45
C ALA A 568 -25.41 13.67 28.38
N ALA A 569 -26.31 14.24 29.18
CA ALA A 569 -27.21 13.50 30.08
C ALA A 569 -28.12 12.52 29.31
N ALA A 570 -28.77 12.97 28.23
CA ALA A 570 -29.60 12.11 27.38
C ALA A 570 -28.81 10.95 26.73
N THR A 571 -27.53 11.16 26.42
CA THR A 571 -26.63 10.12 25.89
C THR A 571 -26.25 9.10 26.97
N GLU A 572 -25.93 9.57 28.17
CA GLU A 572 -25.61 8.70 29.31
C GLU A 572 -26.82 7.88 29.78
N GLN A 573 -28.01 8.50 29.87
CA GLN A 573 -29.28 7.80 30.16
C GLN A 573 -29.63 6.76 29.07
N ARG A 574 -29.18 6.93 27.83
CA ARG A 574 -29.27 5.89 26.78
C ARG A 574 -28.27 4.76 27.03
N ARG A 575 -27.02 5.08 27.40
CA ARG A 575 -25.98 4.09 27.77
C ARG A 575 -26.41 3.23 28.96
N GLN A 576 -26.91 3.85 30.03
CA GLN A 576 -27.39 3.17 31.25
C GLN A 576 -28.55 2.20 30.99
N ARG A 577 -29.45 2.50 30.05
CA ARG A 577 -30.50 1.56 29.64
C ARG A 577 -29.93 0.31 28.97
N LEU A 578 -28.93 0.45 28.09
CA LEU A 578 -28.26 -0.69 27.47
C LEU A 578 -27.45 -1.51 28.47
N GLU A 579 -26.84 -0.83 29.45
CA GLU A 579 -26.13 -1.46 30.56
C GLU A 579 -27.08 -2.29 31.43
N SER A 580 -28.24 -1.74 31.82
CA SER A 580 -29.25 -2.44 32.62
C SER A 580 -29.89 -3.64 31.89
N GLU A 581 -30.12 -3.53 30.57
CA GLU A 581 -30.56 -4.66 29.73
C GLU A 581 -29.50 -5.77 29.64
N ALA A 582 -28.22 -5.40 29.56
CA ALA A 582 -27.11 -6.35 29.57
C ALA A 582 -26.93 -7.01 30.95
N GLU A 583 -27.03 -6.24 32.04
CA GLU A 583 -26.91 -6.74 33.41
C GLU A 583 -28.03 -7.74 33.75
N SER A 584 -29.26 -7.44 33.32
CA SER A 584 -30.41 -8.34 33.46
C SER A 584 -30.19 -9.66 32.71
N TYR A 585 -29.75 -9.61 31.44
CA TYR A 585 -29.45 -10.81 30.67
C TYR A 585 -28.27 -11.62 31.25
N PHE A 586 -27.22 -10.93 31.73
CA PHE A 586 -26.08 -11.57 32.42
C PHE A 586 -26.53 -12.29 33.69
N ARG A 587 -27.46 -11.71 34.45
CA ARG A 587 -27.99 -12.29 35.69
C ARG A 587 -28.74 -13.61 35.43
N GLU A 588 -29.47 -13.67 34.31
CA GLU A 588 -30.15 -14.89 33.84
C GLU A 588 -29.16 -15.95 33.30
N HIS A 589 -28.15 -15.52 32.53
CA HIS A 589 -27.24 -16.40 31.77
C HIS A 589 -25.87 -16.57 32.44
N ARG A 590 -25.76 -16.36 33.76
CA ARG A 590 -24.48 -16.27 34.47
C ARG A 590 -23.58 -17.51 34.33
N GLY A 591 -24.16 -18.69 34.08
CA GLY A 591 -23.42 -19.93 33.85
C GLY A 591 -22.62 -19.95 32.54
N ASP A 592 -23.07 -19.20 31.53
CA ASP A 592 -22.46 -19.16 30.19
C ASP A 592 -21.20 -18.26 30.15
N TYR A 593 -21.07 -17.35 31.11
CA TYR A 593 -20.05 -16.32 31.12
C TYR A 593 -18.90 -16.64 32.09
N ARG A 594 -17.76 -17.03 31.50
CA ARG A 594 -16.47 -17.17 32.20
C ARG A 594 -15.45 -16.15 31.73
N THR A 595 -14.47 -15.86 32.58
CA THR A 595 -13.24 -15.18 32.19
C THR A 595 -12.40 -16.09 31.31
N PRO A 596 -11.61 -15.56 30.35
CA PRO A 596 -10.65 -16.37 29.60
C PRO A 596 -9.51 -16.83 30.50
N THR A 597 -8.76 -17.85 30.08
CA THR A 597 -7.47 -18.19 30.70
C THR A 597 -6.53 -16.99 30.61
N ARG A 598 -5.83 -16.70 31.71
CA ARG A 598 -4.80 -15.65 31.79
C ARG A 598 -3.52 -16.26 32.37
N TRP A 599 -2.37 -15.69 32.04
CA TRP A 599 -1.09 -16.16 32.56
C TRP A 599 -0.37 -15.05 33.32
N VAL A 600 0.32 -15.42 34.39
CA VAL A 600 1.33 -14.55 35.01
C VAL A 600 2.67 -15.00 34.44
N ILE A 601 3.41 -14.08 33.83
CA ILE A 601 4.74 -14.36 33.27
C ILE A 601 5.81 -13.51 33.94
N ASP A 602 7.04 -14.02 33.93
CA ASP A 602 8.24 -13.23 34.16
C ASP A 602 8.98 -13.09 32.83
N ALA A 603 9.34 -11.87 32.45
CA ALA A 603 9.93 -11.59 31.15
C ALA A 603 11.24 -10.80 31.25
N VAL A 604 12.22 -11.18 30.41
CA VAL A 604 13.55 -10.54 30.30
C VAL A 604 13.75 -10.10 28.85
N ALA A 605 13.92 -8.80 28.63
CA ALA A 605 13.98 -8.19 27.29
C ALA A 605 15.43 -7.90 26.86
N PHE A 606 15.85 -8.55 25.78
CA PHE A 606 17.16 -8.42 25.15
C PHE A 606 17.04 -7.48 23.95
N ARG A 607 17.09 -6.17 24.21
CA ARG A 607 17.05 -5.14 23.15
C ARG A 607 18.31 -5.20 22.28
N ARG A 608 18.15 -4.97 20.98
CA ARG A 608 19.25 -4.74 20.03
C ARG A 608 19.95 -3.44 20.40
N ALA A 609 21.28 -3.47 20.56
CA ALA A 609 22.10 -2.26 20.63
C ALA A 609 22.04 -1.52 19.28
N LYS A 610 22.34 -0.22 19.24
CA LYS A 610 22.44 0.49 17.96
C LYS A 610 23.65 -0.04 17.18
N PRO A 611 23.58 -0.16 15.84
CA PRO A 611 24.73 -0.59 15.03
C PRO A 611 26.01 0.23 15.26
N GLN A 612 25.89 1.53 15.54
CA GLN A 612 27.03 2.43 15.79
C GLN A 612 27.69 2.18 17.16
N ASP A 613 26.92 1.71 18.15
CA ASP A 613 27.39 1.49 19.53
C ASP A 613 28.12 0.13 19.67
N VAL A 614 28.06 -0.73 18.64
CA VAL A 614 28.61 -2.10 18.65
C VAL A 614 29.98 -2.14 17.98
N LYS A 615 31.01 -2.52 18.74
CA LYS A 615 32.40 -2.59 18.26
C LYS A 615 32.62 -3.75 17.26
N VAL A 616 32.53 -3.46 15.97
CA VAL A 616 33.05 -4.30 14.89
C VAL A 616 34.58 -4.11 14.80
N SER A 617 35.34 -5.11 14.36
CA SER A 617 36.78 -4.94 14.11
C SER A 617 37.03 -4.33 12.73
N ALA A 618 38.07 -3.51 12.62
CA ALA A 618 38.52 -2.96 11.33
C ALA A 618 38.82 -4.07 10.31
N ASP A 619 39.32 -5.23 10.76
CA ASP A 619 39.53 -6.41 9.93
C ASP A 619 38.22 -6.96 9.34
N SER A 620 37.12 -7.00 10.11
CA SER A 620 35.80 -7.42 9.62
C SER A 620 35.20 -6.42 8.64
N ILE A 621 35.34 -5.12 8.89
CA ILE A 621 34.90 -4.05 7.97
C ILE A 621 35.68 -4.16 6.65
N ALA A 622 37.02 -4.26 6.73
CA ALA A 622 37.89 -4.41 5.57
C ALA A 622 37.69 -5.76 4.84
N ALA A 623 37.35 -6.84 5.55
CA ALA A 623 37.00 -8.12 4.94
C ALA A 623 35.66 -8.05 4.19
N TYR A 624 34.63 -7.40 4.76
CA TYR A 624 33.35 -7.20 4.08
C TYR A 624 33.51 -6.38 2.80
N TRP A 625 34.28 -5.29 2.86
CA TRP A 625 34.60 -4.46 1.68
C TRP A 625 35.35 -5.24 0.59
N ARG A 626 36.35 -6.07 0.96
CA ARG A 626 37.10 -6.92 0.01
C ARG A 626 36.24 -8.04 -0.60
N SER A 627 35.31 -8.60 0.16
CA SER A 627 34.46 -9.73 -0.26
C SER A 627 33.25 -9.30 -1.08
N ASN A 628 32.74 -8.08 -0.87
CA ASN A 628 31.55 -7.55 -1.54
C ASN A 628 31.87 -6.32 -2.42
N PRO A 629 32.89 -6.35 -3.31
CA PRO A 629 33.33 -5.16 -4.04
C PRO A 629 32.22 -4.58 -4.94
N LEU A 630 31.31 -5.42 -5.44
CA LEU A 630 30.17 -4.98 -6.26
C LEU A 630 29.17 -4.09 -5.51
N GLU A 631 29.11 -4.15 -4.18
CA GLU A 631 28.27 -3.25 -3.36
C GLU A 631 28.90 -1.85 -3.23
N PHE A 632 30.24 -1.76 -3.33
CA PHE A 632 31.00 -0.52 -3.14
C PHE A 632 31.56 0.08 -4.44
N THR A 633 31.42 -0.63 -5.57
CA THR A 633 31.75 -0.12 -6.90
C THR A 633 30.73 0.94 -7.34
N VAL A 634 31.22 2.16 -7.58
CA VAL A 634 30.51 3.14 -8.40
C VAL A 634 30.60 2.65 -9.85
N PRO A 635 29.48 2.25 -10.49
CA PRO A 635 29.50 1.73 -11.84
C PRO A 635 29.98 2.81 -12.80
N GLY A 636 30.87 2.44 -13.72
CA GLY A 636 31.36 3.37 -14.74
C GLY A 636 30.21 3.96 -15.54
N ARG A 637 30.32 5.25 -15.90
CA ARG A 637 29.35 5.96 -16.73
C ARG A 637 30.00 6.46 -18.01
N ALA A 638 29.36 6.22 -19.14
CA ALA A 638 29.71 6.85 -20.41
C ALA A 638 28.53 7.72 -20.84
N HIS A 639 28.81 8.93 -21.33
CA HIS A 639 27.84 9.74 -22.05
C HIS A 639 28.13 9.54 -23.54
N VAL A 640 27.14 9.05 -24.30
CA VAL A 640 27.31 8.69 -25.71
C VAL A 640 26.16 9.20 -26.57
N ARG A 641 26.46 9.45 -27.85
CA ARG A 641 25.47 9.58 -28.92
C ARG A 641 25.49 8.34 -29.80
N HIS A 642 24.36 7.94 -30.36
CA HIS A 642 24.29 6.81 -31.28
C HIS A 642 23.35 7.01 -32.47
N ILE A 643 23.65 6.27 -33.55
CA ILE A 643 22.76 6.04 -34.68
C ILE A 643 22.41 4.57 -34.67
N LEU A 644 21.11 4.25 -34.60
CA LEU A 644 20.56 2.92 -34.81
C LEU A 644 20.00 2.82 -36.23
N VAL A 645 20.36 1.79 -36.96
CA VAL A 645 19.63 1.32 -38.15
C VAL A 645 19.04 -0.05 -37.83
N ALA A 646 17.73 -0.12 -37.67
CA ALA A 646 17.05 -1.33 -37.26
C ALA A 646 16.87 -2.31 -38.43
N PHE A 647 16.71 -3.58 -38.09
CA PHE A 647 16.15 -4.58 -39.00
C PHE A 647 15.43 -5.64 -38.19
N ARG A 648 14.39 -6.25 -38.75
CA ARG A 648 13.68 -7.41 -38.18
C ARG A 648 13.87 -8.61 -39.09
N ALA A 649 13.85 -9.81 -38.51
CA ALA A 649 13.88 -11.05 -39.31
C ALA A 649 12.65 -11.21 -40.24
N ALA A 650 11.58 -10.45 -40.00
CA ALA A 650 10.39 -10.40 -40.85
C ALA A 650 10.55 -9.51 -42.11
N ASP A 651 11.57 -8.65 -42.16
CA ASP A 651 11.72 -7.62 -43.22
C ASP A 651 12.31 -8.18 -44.53
N GLY A 652 12.53 -9.50 -44.60
CA GLY A 652 12.89 -10.23 -45.82
C GLY A 652 14.39 -10.54 -45.98
N ALA A 653 14.68 -11.42 -46.95
CA ALA A 653 16.04 -11.84 -47.25
C ALA A 653 16.86 -10.68 -47.85
N GLY A 654 17.82 -10.17 -47.08
CA GLY A 654 18.68 -9.04 -47.45
C GLY A 654 18.57 -7.83 -46.53
N ALA A 655 17.48 -7.69 -45.75
CA ALA A 655 17.23 -6.53 -44.89
C ALA A 655 18.37 -6.24 -43.89
N ARG A 656 18.97 -7.31 -43.31
CA ARG A 656 20.12 -7.19 -42.40
C ARG A 656 21.35 -6.57 -43.09
N GLU A 657 21.67 -6.95 -44.32
CA GLU A 657 22.81 -6.37 -45.03
C GLU A 657 22.50 -4.94 -45.51
N ALA A 658 21.26 -4.66 -45.94
CA ALA A 658 20.83 -3.31 -46.26
C ALA A 658 20.95 -2.35 -45.05
N ALA A 659 20.51 -2.77 -43.86
CA ALA A 659 20.70 -2.02 -42.61
C ALA A 659 22.18 -1.82 -42.26
N ARG A 660 23.02 -2.85 -42.45
CA ARG A 660 24.47 -2.77 -42.26
C ARG A 660 25.12 -1.77 -43.20
N GLN A 661 24.77 -1.76 -44.49
CA GLN A 661 25.29 -0.81 -45.48
C GLN A 661 24.81 0.62 -45.19
N LYS A 662 23.55 0.82 -44.77
CA LYS A 662 23.03 2.12 -44.32
C LYS A 662 23.77 2.64 -43.08
N ALA A 663 24.09 1.78 -42.11
CA ALA A 663 24.91 2.15 -40.96
C ALA A 663 26.37 2.47 -41.33
N LEU A 664 26.96 1.73 -42.28
CA LEU A 664 28.30 2.03 -42.83
C LEU A 664 28.33 3.37 -43.57
N ALA A 665 27.29 3.70 -44.34
CA ALA A 665 27.16 5.00 -45.01
C ALA A 665 27.01 6.15 -44.01
N ALA A 666 26.19 5.97 -42.95
CA ALA A 666 26.08 6.94 -41.85
C ALA A 666 27.43 7.18 -41.16
N ARG A 667 28.15 6.10 -40.82
CA ARG A 667 29.50 6.18 -40.24
C ARG A 667 30.45 6.94 -41.17
N LYS A 668 30.39 6.69 -42.49
CA LYS A 668 31.26 7.35 -43.46
C LYS A 668 31.00 8.86 -43.51
N ARG A 669 29.73 9.29 -43.57
CA ARG A 669 29.35 10.73 -43.57
C ARG A 669 29.97 11.49 -42.39
N ILE A 670 29.89 10.91 -41.18
CA ILE A 670 30.45 11.51 -39.97
C ILE A 670 31.99 11.51 -40.03
N ALA A 671 32.61 10.42 -40.49
CA ALA A 671 34.07 10.34 -40.68
C ALA A 671 34.61 11.25 -41.79
N ASP A 672 33.80 11.57 -42.81
CA ASP A 672 34.09 12.55 -43.86
C ASP A 672 33.88 14.01 -43.37
N GLY A 673 33.39 14.23 -42.15
CA GLY A 673 33.29 15.54 -41.49
C GLY A 673 31.87 16.09 -41.25
N GLU A 674 30.82 15.32 -41.48
CA GLU A 674 29.43 15.75 -41.22
C GLU A 674 29.05 15.66 -39.71
N ASP A 675 28.25 16.61 -39.21
CA ASP A 675 27.79 16.62 -37.81
C ASP A 675 27.06 15.31 -37.44
N PHE A 676 27.56 14.61 -36.42
CA PHE A 676 26.94 13.40 -35.87
C PHE A 676 25.46 13.63 -35.59
N ALA A 677 25.10 14.78 -35.00
CA ALA A 677 23.72 15.07 -34.62
C ALA A 677 22.80 15.32 -35.82
N ALA A 678 23.32 15.82 -36.96
CA ALA A 678 22.58 15.92 -38.22
C ALA A 678 22.34 14.52 -38.81
N VAL A 679 23.40 13.72 -38.99
CA VAL A 679 23.29 12.36 -39.54
C VAL A 679 22.41 11.47 -38.64
N ALA A 680 22.46 11.66 -37.32
CA ALA A 680 21.59 10.93 -36.38
C ALA A 680 20.11 11.32 -36.49
N ARG A 681 19.78 12.61 -36.73
CA ARG A 681 18.38 13.04 -36.93
C ARG A 681 17.77 12.52 -38.23
N GLU A 682 18.60 12.31 -39.25
CA GLU A 682 18.18 11.81 -40.57
C GLU A 682 18.14 10.27 -40.64
N VAL A 683 19.17 9.59 -40.11
CA VAL A 683 19.43 8.17 -40.37
C VAL A 683 19.08 7.26 -39.18
N SER A 684 19.03 7.78 -37.94
CA SER A 684 18.77 6.96 -36.75
C SER A 684 17.28 6.64 -36.57
N GLU A 685 17.00 5.35 -36.39
CA GLU A 685 15.66 4.78 -36.19
C GLU A 685 15.33 4.57 -34.70
N ASP A 686 16.25 4.90 -33.78
CA ASP A 686 15.91 5.07 -32.37
C ASP A 686 15.16 6.40 -32.16
N THR A 687 13.84 6.34 -32.17
CA THR A 687 12.96 7.49 -31.94
C THR A 687 13.21 8.23 -30.62
N GLY A 688 13.84 7.59 -29.61
CA GLY A 688 14.14 8.19 -28.31
C GLY A 688 15.40 9.06 -28.27
N SER A 689 16.33 8.84 -29.20
CA SER A 689 17.63 9.54 -29.28
C SER A 689 17.80 10.34 -30.58
N ALA A 690 17.29 9.85 -31.72
CA ALA A 690 17.48 10.43 -33.05
C ALA A 690 17.16 11.93 -33.10
N SER A 691 16.00 12.31 -32.55
CA SER A 691 15.56 13.72 -32.48
C SER A 691 16.49 14.64 -31.67
N LYS A 692 17.26 14.08 -30.73
CA LYS A 692 18.27 14.78 -29.92
C LYS A 692 19.66 14.78 -30.58
N GLY A 693 19.81 14.26 -31.79
CA GLY A 693 21.11 14.05 -32.42
C GLY A 693 21.81 12.77 -31.97
N GLY A 694 21.04 11.76 -31.56
CA GLY A 694 21.55 10.46 -31.12
C GLY A 694 21.87 10.36 -29.62
N ASP A 695 21.77 11.46 -28.87
CA ASP A 695 22.11 11.51 -27.44
C ASP A 695 21.28 10.55 -26.56
N LEU A 696 21.99 9.72 -25.79
CA LEU A 696 21.44 8.78 -24.80
C LEU A 696 21.70 9.19 -23.34
N GLY A 697 22.46 10.27 -23.08
CA GLY A 697 22.84 10.70 -21.73
C GLY A 697 23.88 9.79 -21.05
N GLU A 698 24.07 9.97 -19.73
CA GLU A 698 24.92 9.07 -18.94
C GLU A 698 24.30 7.68 -18.79
N LEU A 699 24.96 6.67 -19.36
CA LEU A 699 24.60 5.26 -19.25
C LEU A 699 25.70 4.45 -18.53
N THR A 700 25.29 3.35 -17.90
CA THR A 700 26.20 2.35 -17.30
C THR A 700 26.21 1.07 -18.14
N ARG A 701 27.28 0.26 -18.04
CA ARG A 701 27.38 -1.04 -18.75
C ARG A 701 26.15 -1.95 -18.56
N GLY A 702 25.51 -1.93 -17.39
CA GLY A 702 24.32 -2.72 -17.07
C GLY A 702 22.97 -2.10 -17.49
N SER A 703 22.96 -0.87 -18.01
CA SER A 703 21.73 -0.17 -18.43
C SER A 703 21.34 -0.36 -19.91
N VAL A 704 22.22 -1.01 -20.69
CA VAL A 704 22.09 -1.20 -22.15
C VAL A 704 22.32 -2.66 -22.55
N ALA A 705 22.14 -2.97 -23.85
CA ALA A 705 22.55 -4.27 -24.41
C ALA A 705 24.07 -4.46 -24.22
N LYS A 706 24.52 -5.70 -23.96
CA LYS A 706 25.92 -5.99 -23.61
C LYS A 706 26.89 -5.49 -24.70
N GLU A 707 26.55 -5.75 -25.96
CA GLU A 707 27.36 -5.41 -27.13
C GLU A 707 27.50 -3.88 -27.27
N PHE A 708 26.44 -3.15 -26.94
CA PHE A 708 26.44 -1.68 -26.90
C PHE A 708 27.26 -1.14 -25.72
N GLY A 709 27.10 -1.72 -24.53
CA GLY A 709 27.89 -1.38 -23.34
C GLY A 709 29.38 -1.67 -23.51
N ASP A 710 29.74 -2.74 -24.22
CA ASP A 710 31.13 -3.05 -24.53
C ASP A 710 31.76 -2.02 -25.48
N VAL A 711 31.06 -1.62 -26.55
CA VAL A 711 31.58 -0.59 -27.47
C VAL A 711 31.64 0.79 -26.79
N ALA A 712 30.58 1.23 -26.10
CA ALA A 712 30.52 2.51 -25.39
C ALA A 712 31.63 2.71 -24.34
N PHE A 713 32.10 1.62 -23.73
CA PHE A 713 33.16 1.64 -22.73
C PHE A 713 34.55 1.22 -23.27
N THR A 714 34.67 0.90 -24.57
CA THR A 714 35.94 0.56 -25.23
C THR A 714 36.38 1.61 -26.24
N THR A 715 35.45 2.19 -27.02
CA THR A 715 35.74 3.32 -27.93
C THR A 715 36.37 4.49 -27.15
N PRO A 716 37.42 5.16 -27.65
CA PRO A 716 37.99 6.33 -26.99
C PRO A 716 37.01 7.49 -26.87
N VAL A 717 37.26 8.41 -25.93
CA VAL A 717 36.43 9.60 -25.74
C VAL A 717 36.73 10.58 -26.87
N GLY A 718 35.70 11.06 -27.56
CA GLY A 718 35.80 11.87 -28.78
C GLY A 718 36.02 11.05 -30.07
N GLU A 719 35.92 9.71 -30.03
CA GLU A 719 36.04 8.87 -31.23
C GLU A 719 34.74 8.21 -31.68
N LEU A 720 34.62 8.02 -32.99
CA LEU A 720 33.52 7.37 -33.68
C LEU A 720 33.73 5.85 -33.78
N SER A 721 32.86 5.06 -33.17
CA SER A 721 32.93 3.60 -33.15
C SER A 721 32.91 2.99 -34.56
N GLN A 722 33.36 1.75 -34.70
CA GLN A 722 32.98 0.92 -35.85
C GLN A 722 31.48 0.65 -35.87
N VAL A 723 30.94 0.22 -37.01
CA VAL A 723 29.57 -0.33 -37.06
C VAL A 723 29.55 -1.65 -36.31
N PHE A 724 28.69 -1.78 -35.31
CA PHE A 724 28.47 -3.01 -34.53
C PHE A 724 26.99 -3.39 -34.50
N GLU A 725 26.68 -4.59 -34.04
CA GLU A 725 25.31 -5.15 -34.07
C GLU A 725 24.82 -5.43 -32.64
N THR A 726 23.55 -5.15 -32.40
CA THR A 726 22.83 -5.58 -31.19
C THR A 726 21.52 -6.25 -31.61
N ARG A 727 20.76 -6.80 -30.64
CA ARG A 727 19.39 -7.28 -30.87
C ARG A 727 18.39 -6.24 -31.43
N PHE A 728 18.77 -4.96 -31.50
CA PHE A 728 17.93 -3.89 -32.02
C PHE A 728 18.25 -3.50 -33.47
N GLY A 729 19.45 -3.84 -33.96
CA GLY A 729 19.93 -3.45 -35.29
C GLY A 729 21.44 -3.19 -35.33
N PHE A 730 21.88 -2.45 -36.35
CA PHE A 730 23.25 -1.96 -36.44
C PHE A 730 23.39 -0.58 -35.80
N HIS A 731 24.49 -0.37 -35.10
CA HIS A 731 24.77 0.85 -34.37
C HIS A 731 26.11 1.46 -34.76
N VAL A 732 26.15 2.79 -34.70
CA VAL A 732 27.38 3.61 -34.65
C VAL A 732 27.24 4.50 -33.42
N LEU A 733 28.28 4.66 -32.61
CA LEU A 733 28.27 5.57 -31.47
C LEU A 733 29.51 6.46 -31.40
N GLU A 734 29.38 7.56 -30.67
CA GLU A 734 30.45 8.47 -30.28
C GLU A 734 30.41 8.65 -28.76
N VAL A 735 31.57 8.62 -28.10
CA VAL A 735 31.67 8.72 -26.63
C VAL A 735 32.06 10.15 -26.24
N GLU A 736 31.11 10.97 -25.81
CA GLU A 736 31.34 12.37 -25.44
C GLU A 736 32.13 12.52 -24.13
N SER A 737 31.85 11.66 -23.15
CA SER A 737 32.63 11.59 -21.90
C SER A 737 32.55 10.21 -21.26
N ARG A 738 33.54 9.87 -20.43
CA ARG A 738 33.53 8.62 -19.66
C ARG A 738 34.13 8.81 -18.26
N LYS A 739 33.30 8.57 -17.25
CA LYS A 739 33.71 8.40 -15.84
C LYS A 739 34.01 6.93 -15.63
N ALA A 740 35.26 6.62 -15.31
CA ALA A 740 35.69 5.24 -15.06
C ALA A 740 34.90 4.60 -13.90
N GLU A 741 34.75 3.28 -13.98
CA GLU A 741 34.29 2.48 -12.84
C GLU A 741 35.32 2.58 -11.71
N ARG A 742 34.88 2.88 -10.48
CA ARG A 742 35.77 2.91 -9.32
C ARG A 742 35.15 2.18 -8.14
N LEU A 743 35.95 1.37 -7.46
CA LEU A 743 35.63 0.93 -6.11
C LEU A 743 35.75 2.14 -5.16
N ARG A 744 34.72 2.42 -4.35
CA ARG A 744 34.85 3.40 -3.24
C ARG A 744 35.93 2.89 -2.30
N PRO A 745 36.94 3.69 -1.92
CA PRO A 745 37.92 3.30 -0.91
C PRO A 745 37.24 3.00 0.43
N LEU A 746 37.85 2.14 1.25
CA LEU A 746 37.27 1.68 2.51
C LEU A 746 36.74 2.82 3.40
N GLY A 747 37.50 3.92 3.53
CA GLY A 747 37.10 5.08 4.34
C GLY A 747 35.92 5.90 3.79
N GLU A 748 35.52 5.72 2.52
CA GLU A 748 34.24 6.25 2.01
C GLU A 748 33.04 5.35 2.42
N CYS A 749 33.29 4.12 2.91
CA CYS A 749 32.27 3.10 3.17
C CYS A 749 32.24 2.62 4.64
N GLU A 750 33.18 3.06 5.48
CA GLU A 750 33.42 2.48 6.80
C GLU A 750 32.20 2.60 7.74
N GLU A 751 31.54 3.76 7.77
CA GLU A 751 30.32 3.96 8.57
C GLU A 751 29.10 3.16 8.03
N GLU A 752 29.02 2.98 6.70
CA GLU A 752 27.98 2.20 6.03
C GLU A 752 28.12 0.70 6.35
N ILE A 753 29.35 0.19 6.27
CA ILE A 753 29.70 -1.20 6.62
C ILE A 753 29.57 -1.44 8.14
N GLN A 754 29.98 -0.47 8.98
CA GLN A 754 29.73 -0.48 10.42
C GLN A 754 28.23 -0.52 10.74
N GLY A 755 27.37 0.15 9.97
CA GLY A 755 25.91 0.05 10.08
C GLY A 755 25.39 -1.37 9.80
N VAL A 756 25.87 -2.01 8.73
CA VAL A 756 25.46 -3.38 8.35
C VAL A 756 26.00 -4.42 9.34
N LEU A 757 27.31 -4.44 9.56
CA LEU A 757 27.96 -5.41 10.45
C LEU A 757 27.58 -5.19 11.92
N GLY A 758 27.52 -3.94 12.38
CA GLY A 758 27.10 -3.59 13.72
C GLY A 758 25.66 -4.01 14.00
N GLY A 759 24.76 -3.93 13.02
CA GLY A 759 23.39 -4.45 13.12
C GLY A 759 23.36 -5.98 13.27
N ALA A 760 24.11 -6.71 12.44
CA ALA A 760 24.21 -8.17 12.54
C ALA A 760 24.84 -8.64 13.85
N VAL A 761 25.87 -7.94 14.36
CA VAL A 761 26.51 -8.24 15.64
C VAL A 761 25.61 -7.83 16.82
N ALA A 762 24.86 -6.73 16.74
CA ALA A 762 23.86 -6.33 17.74
C ALA A 762 22.77 -7.39 17.91
N ASP A 763 22.21 -7.85 16.79
CA ASP A 763 21.18 -8.90 16.76
C ASP A 763 21.71 -10.23 17.30
N SER A 764 22.84 -10.70 16.76
CA SER A 764 23.51 -11.92 17.21
C SER A 764 23.85 -11.87 18.71
N SER A 765 24.28 -10.72 19.24
CA SER A 765 24.56 -10.56 20.67
C SER A 765 23.30 -10.63 21.51
N ALA A 766 22.22 -9.93 21.12
CA ALA A 766 20.95 -9.95 21.82
C ALA A 766 20.34 -11.37 21.83
N ARG A 767 20.32 -12.03 20.67
CA ARG A 767 19.85 -13.41 20.51
C ARG A 767 20.69 -14.40 21.31
N THR A 768 22.01 -14.25 21.32
CA THR A 768 22.93 -15.08 22.11
C THR A 768 22.73 -14.88 23.61
N GLY A 769 22.46 -13.66 24.07
CA GLY A 769 22.08 -13.38 25.46
C GLY A 769 20.79 -14.12 25.85
N ALA A 770 19.76 -14.01 25.01
CA ALA A 770 18.49 -14.69 25.23
C ALA A 770 18.63 -16.23 25.25
N LEU A 771 19.37 -16.80 24.29
CA LEU A 771 19.66 -18.24 24.24
C LEU A 771 20.47 -18.71 25.45
N LYS A 772 21.44 -17.93 25.94
CA LYS A 772 22.18 -18.24 27.17
C LYS A 772 21.28 -18.26 28.41
N LEU A 773 20.34 -17.31 28.52
CA LEU A 773 19.37 -17.30 29.62
C LEU A 773 18.43 -18.51 29.54
N ILE A 774 17.91 -18.86 28.36
CA ILE A 774 17.06 -20.05 28.17
C ILE A 774 17.82 -21.32 28.54
N ALA A 775 19.06 -21.49 28.06
CA ALA A 775 19.88 -22.66 28.35
C ALA A 775 20.13 -22.82 29.86
N ALA A 776 20.64 -21.77 30.52
CA ALA A 776 20.91 -21.81 31.96
C ALA A 776 19.63 -21.98 32.80
N ALA A 777 18.50 -21.42 32.38
CA ALA A 777 17.23 -21.57 33.07
C ALA A 777 16.50 -22.90 32.78
N SER A 778 17.02 -23.70 31.84
CA SER A 778 16.54 -25.06 31.56
C SER A 778 17.27 -26.12 32.41
N GLU A 779 18.29 -25.73 33.19
CA GLU A 779 19.01 -26.65 34.07
C GLU A 779 18.17 -27.01 35.32
N PRO A 780 18.16 -28.28 35.76
CA PRO A 780 17.39 -28.70 36.95
C PRO A 780 17.83 -27.94 38.21
N GLY A 781 16.88 -27.21 38.82
CA GLY A 781 17.13 -26.40 40.02
C GLY A 781 17.61 -24.96 39.76
N ALA A 782 17.67 -24.52 38.51
CA ALA A 782 18.05 -23.16 38.15
C ALA A 782 17.11 -22.08 38.75
N ASN A 783 17.70 -20.99 39.25
CA ASN A 783 16.96 -19.83 39.74
C ASN A 783 16.87 -18.75 38.65
N PHE A 784 15.72 -18.68 37.96
CA PHE A 784 15.48 -17.73 36.87
C PHE A 784 15.65 -16.27 37.31
N GLU A 785 15.19 -15.89 38.50
CA GLU A 785 15.34 -14.54 39.04
C GLU A 785 16.83 -14.15 39.21
N SER A 786 17.66 -15.06 39.71
CA SER A 786 19.12 -14.86 39.82
C SER A 786 19.81 -14.79 38.45
N LEU A 787 19.41 -15.63 37.50
CA LEU A 787 19.96 -15.63 36.14
C LEU A 787 19.54 -14.36 35.35
N ALA A 788 18.31 -13.91 35.54
CA ALA A 788 17.78 -12.70 34.92
C ALA A 788 18.43 -11.41 35.44
N ALA A 789 18.94 -11.39 36.67
CA ALA A 789 19.61 -10.23 37.25
C ALA A 789 20.81 -9.74 36.40
N ALA A 790 21.54 -10.66 35.76
CA ALA A 790 22.63 -10.33 34.83
C ALA A 790 22.17 -9.59 33.56
N TYR A 791 20.86 -9.58 33.28
CA TYR A 791 20.23 -8.97 32.10
C TYR A 791 19.22 -7.86 32.48
N GLY A 792 19.38 -7.26 33.67
CA GLY A 792 18.51 -6.17 34.17
C GLY A 792 17.31 -6.63 35.00
N GLY A 793 17.21 -7.92 35.29
CA GLY A 793 16.13 -8.52 36.08
C GLY A 793 14.90 -8.90 35.26
N ALA A 794 14.12 -9.86 35.77
CA ALA A 794 12.86 -10.25 35.15
C ALA A 794 11.72 -9.34 35.63
N LYS A 795 10.88 -8.88 34.70
CA LYS A 795 9.65 -8.15 35.02
C LYS A 795 8.47 -9.10 35.09
N ARG A 796 7.79 -9.13 36.24
CA ARG A 796 6.56 -9.91 36.44
C ARG A 796 5.35 -9.17 35.87
N SER A 797 4.53 -9.86 35.09
CA SER A 797 3.26 -9.32 34.58
C SER A 797 2.15 -9.39 35.64
N ASN A 798 1.12 -8.56 35.47
CA ASN A 798 -0.21 -8.90 35.98
C ASN A 798 -0.79 -10.10 35.19
N PRO A 799 -1.85 -10.77 35.67
CA PRO A 799 -2.50 -11.86 34.93
C PRO A 799 -3.03 -11.38 33.57
N VAL A 800 -2.40 -11.81 32.48
CA VAL A 800 -2.61 -11.27 31.14
C VAL A 800 -3.16 -12.32 30.18
N GLY A 801 -4.16 -11.94 29.38
CA GLY A 801 -4.83 -12.79 28.39
C GLY A 801 -4.20 -12.71 27.00
N ALA A 802 -4.55 -13.67 26.13
CA ALA A 802 -3.89 -13.98 24.84
C ALA A 802 -3.60 -12.79 23.89
N ASN A 803 -4.38 -11.72 23.94
CA ASN A 803 -4.27 -10.54 23.06
C ASN A 803 -4.16 -9.20 23.81
N GLU A 804 -3.91 -9.25 25.12
CA GLU A 804 -3.73 -8.04 25.94
C GLU A 804 -2.28 -7.53 25.86
N PRO A 805 -2.03 -6.21 25.96
CA PRO A 805 -0.69 -5.65 25.94
C PRO A 805 0.05 -5.92 27.26
N ILE A 806 1.28 -6.42 27.16
CA ILE A 806 2.16 -6.68 28.32
C ILE A 806 3.06 -5.44 28.53
N GLU A 807 3.17 -4.97 29.77
CA GLU A 807 3.94 -3.76 30.10
C GLU A 807 5.42 -3.90 29.66
N GLY A 808 5.91 -2.89 28.92
CA GLY A 808 7.28 -2.87 28.38
C GLY A 808 7.54 -3.79 27.18
N ILE A 809 6.59 -4.63 26.78
CA ILE A 809 6.70 -5.57 25.64
C ILE A 809 5.73 -5.18 24.52
N GLY A 810 4.52 -4.71 24.86
CA GLY A 810 3.46 -4.40 23.90
C GLY A 810 2.54 -5.58 23.64
N ALA A 811 1.89 -5.61 22.47
CA ALA A 811 0.96 -6.67 22.10
C ALA A 811 1.69 -8.01 21.90
N ALA A 812 1.16 -9.07 22.51
CA ALA A 812 1.81 -10.38 22.57
C ALA A 812 0.96 -11.51 21.95
N PRO A 813 0.67 -11.50 20.62
CA PRO A 813 -0.17 -12.52 19.96
C PRO A 813 0.46 -13.94 19.97
N TRP A 814 1.72 -14.06 20.40
CA TRP A 814 2.40 -15.33 20.66
C TRP A 814 2.07 -15.92 22.04
N LEU A 815 1.45 -15.16 22.96
CA LEU A 815 1.33 -15.50 24.38
C LEU A 815 0.63 -16.83 24.61
N GLU A 816 -0.57 -17.01 24.06
CA GLU A 816 -1.35 -18.24 24.23
C GLU A 816 -0.62 -19.46 23.65
N LYS A 817 -0.07 -19.35 22.44
CA LYS A 817 0.63 -20.45 21.77
C LYS A 817 1.91 -20.86 22.51
N THR A 818 2.71 -19.89 22.97
CA THR A 818 4.03 -20.15 23.56
C THR A 818 3.97 -20.38 25.06
N VAL A 819 3.20 -19.59 25.82
CA VAL A 819 3.14 -19.67 27.29
C VAL A 819 2.04 -20.63 27.76
N GLY A 820 0.92 -20.72 27.04
CA GLY A 820 -0.16 -21.66 27.38
C GLY A 820 0.28 -23.13 27.35
N SER A 821 1.30 -23.47 26.54
CA SER A 821 1.86 -24.81 26.42
C SER A 821 3.01 -25.13 27.41
N LEU A 822 3.52 -24.15 28.15
CA LEU A 822 4.55 -24.37 29.18
C LEU A 822 3.94 -24.90 30.49
N PRO A 823 4.67 -25.69 31.29
CA PRO A 823 4.30 -25.93 32.68
C PRO A 823 4.51 -24.65 33.53
N ASP A 824 3.93 -24.63 34.73
CA ASP A 824 4.26 -23.59 35.72
C ASP A 824 5.74 -23.71 36.14
N GLY A 825 6.45 -22.57 36.18
CA GLY A 825 7.91 -22.50 36.28
C GLY A 825 8.65 -22.69 34.94
N GLY A 826 7.98 -23.14 33.88
CA GLY A 826 8.58 -23.41 32.57
C GLY A 826 9.00 -22.16 31.81
N VAL A 827 10.14 -22.22 31.13
CA VAL A 827 10.71 -21.16 30.27
C VAL A 827 10.43 -21.48 28.80
N ALA A 828 10.16 -20.46 27.98
CA ALA A 828 10.00 -20.64 26.54
C ALA A 828 11.27 -21.23 25.90
N PRO A 829 11.17 -22.27 25.06
CA PRO A 829 12.33 -22.98 24.51
C PRO A 829 13.12 -22.19 23.47
N GLU A 830 12.55 -21.11 22.92
CA GLU A 830 13.20 -20.23 21.95
C GLU A 830 12.98 -18.76 22.34
N PRO A 831 13.93 -17.85 22.04
CA PRO A 831 13.73 -16.40 22.21
C PRO A 831 12.61 -15.90 21.31
N ILE A 832 11.67 -15.16 21.89
CA ILE A 832 10.56 -14.59 21.13
C ILE A 832 11.02 -13.26 20.52
N GLU A 833 10.94 -13.12 19.20
CA GLU A 833 11.36 -11.88 18.53
C GLU A 833 10.36 -10.73 18.76
N LEU A 834 10.93 -9.55 19.01
CA LEU A 834 10.26 -8.25 19.10
C LEU A 834 10.86 -7.31 18.03
N PRO A 835 10.16 -6.22 17.63
CA PRO A 835 10.68 -5.29 16.63
C PRO A 835 12.08 -4.73 16.96
N ASP A 836 12.38 -4.56 18.26
CA ASP A 836 13.62 -3.99 18.78
C ASP A 836 14.54 -5.00 19.50
N GLY A 837 14.31 -6.32 19.34
CA GLY A 837 15.17 -7.36 19.91
C GLY A 837 14.45 -8.67 20.22
N TYR A 838 14.72 -9.25 21.38
CA TYR A 838 14.13 -10.52 21.82
C TYR A 838 13.57 -10.44 23.24
N VAL A 839 12.67 -11.35 23.60
CA VAL A 839 12.23 -11.57 24.98
C VAL A 839 12.27 -13.05 25.34
N VAL A 840 12.80 -13.34 26.52
CA VAL A 840 12.71 -14.65 27.18
C VAL A 840 11.60 -14.57 28.21
N VAL A 841 10.68 -15.54 28.22
CA VAL A 841 9.55 -15.57 29.13
C VAL A 841 9.49 -16.88 29.92
N ARG A 842 9.19 -16.78 31.22
CA ARG A 842 8.86 -17.89 32.10
C ARG A 842 7.39 -17.80 32.50
N ARG A 843 6.65 -18.91 32.41
CA ARG A 843 5.31 -19.02 32.97
C ARG A 843 5.41 -19.13 34.49
N VAL A 844 4.93 -18.14 35.23
CA VAL A 844 4.92 -18.16 36.71
C VAL A 844 3.77 -19.03 37.20
N ARG A 845 2.57 -18.77 36.67
CA ARG A 845 1.37 -19.59 36.88
C ARG A 845 0.30 -19.31 35.83
N GLU A 846 -0.55 -20.29 35.59
CA GLU A 846 -1.84 -20.09 34.92
C GLU A 846 -2.92 -19.57 35.89
N VAL A 847 -3.88 -18.83 35.36
CA VAL A 847 -5.12 -18.43 36.01
C VAL A 847 -6.27 -18.99 35.17
N PRO A 848 -6.91 -20.09 35.61
CA PRO A 848 -7.90 -20.80 34.80
C PRO A 848 -9.24 -20.04 34.69
N PRO A 849 -10.09 -20.36 33.68
CA PRO A 849 -11.39 -19.74 33.47
C PRO A 849 -12.34 -19.81 34.68
N GLY A 850 -12.51 -18.66 35.36
CA GLY A 850 -13.43 -18.50 36.49
C GLY A 850 -14.81 -17.98 36.06
N PRO A 851 -15.82 -18.01 36.95
CA PRO A 851 -17.08 -17.32 36.71
C PRO A 851 -16.82 -15.82 36.54
N ALA A 852 -17.37 -15.21 35.48
CA ALA A 852 -17.22 -13.77 35.27
C ALA A 852 -18.10 -12.96 36.24
N THR A 853 -17.73 -11.70 36.45
CA THR A 853 -18.63 -10.64 36.95
C THR A 853 -19.34 -9.96 35.77
N PHE A 854 -20.29 -9.06 36.07
CA PHE A 854 -20.90 -8.25 35.00
C PHE A 854 -19.87 -7.32 34.35
N GLU A 855 -19.06 -6.60 35.14
CA GLU A 855 -18.04 -5.67 34.62
C GLU A 855 -17.01 -6.36 33.70
N ASP A 856 -16.64 -7.62 33.98
CA ASP A 856 -15.75 -8.42 33.11
C ASP A 856 -16.31 -8.64 31.69
N VAL A 857 -17.63 -8.55 31.51
CA VAL A 857 -18.31 -8.88 30.23
C VAL A 857 -19.19 -7.76 29.69
N LYS A 858 -19.39 -6.69 30.45
CA LYS A 858 -20.31 -5.56 30.22
C LYS A 858 -20.27 -5.01 28.79
N GLU A 859 -19.12 -4.53 28.34
CA GLU A 859 -18.96 -3.97 26.99
C GLU A 859 -19.18 -5.02 25.88
N ARG A 860 -18.65 -6.24 26.07
CA ARG A 860 -18.90 -7.37 25.16
C ARG A 860 -20.39 -7.69 25.08
N LEU A 861 -21.09 -7.73 26.21
CA LEU A 861 -22.48 -8.13 26.27
C LEU A 861 -23.41 -7.05 25.72
N MET A 862 -23.13 -5.77 25.98
CA MET A 862 -23.81 -4.67 25.28
C MET A 862 -23.63 -4.80 23.77
N ALA A 863 -22.40 -5.06 23.29
CA ALA A 863 -22.14 -5.29 21.86
C ALA A 863 -22.85 -6.53 21.29
N GLU A 864 -22.87 -7.67 22.00
CA GLU A 864 -23.61 -8.88 21.63
C GLU A 864 -25.12 -8.64 21.53
N ARG A 865 -25.71 -7.93 22.51
CA ARG A 865 -27.14 -7.60 22.53
C ARG A 865 -27.51 -6.62 21.42
N GLN A 866 -26.66 -5.63 21.14
CA GLN A 866 -26.79 -4.75 19.98
C GLN A 866 -26.70 -5.55 18.66
N LEU A 867 -25.70 -6.42 18.51
CA LEU A 867 -25.52 -7.25 17.31
C LEU A 867 -26.72 -8.19 17.06
N ARG A 868 -27.25 -8.85 18.10
CA ARG A 868 -28.47 -9.68 18.01
C ARG A 868 -29.68 -8.85 17.56
N ARG A 869 -29.85 -7.63 18.10
CA ARG A 869 -30.91 -6.70 17.66
C ARG A 869 -30.73 -6.27 16.20
N ARG A 870 -29.52 -5.85 15.79
CA ARG A 870 -29.21 -5.50 14.38
C ARG A 870 -29.53 -6.67 13.44
N ARG A 871 -29.20 -7.90 13.83
CA ARG A 871 -29.53 -9.11 13.07
C ARG A 871 -31.04 -9.34 12.93
N ALA A 872 -31.80 -9.26 14.03
CA ALA A 872 -33.25 -9.43 13.99
C ALA A 872 -33.95 -8.37 13.11
N VAL A 873 -33.47 -7.12 13.13
CA VAL A 873 -33.96 -6.06 12.24
C VAL A 873 -33.53 -6.32 10.79
N ALA A 874 -32.31 -6.80 10.55
CA ALA A 874 -31.84 -7.19 9.20
C ALA A 874 -32.65 -8.36 8.60
N ASP A 875 -32.94 -9.42 9.36
CA ASP A 875 -33.81 -10.53 8.90
C ASP A 875 -35.26 -10.04 8.65
N SER A 876 -35.77 -9.09 9.45
CA SER A 876 -37.08 -8.43 9.22
C SER A 876 -37.09 -7.52 7.98
N LEU A 877 -35.98 -6.89 7.64
CA LEU A 877 -35.81 -6.12 6.41
C LEU A 877 -35.64 -7.05 5.21
N ASP A 878 -34.93 -8.18 5.34
CA ASP A 878 -34.78 -9.17 4.27
C ASP A 878 -36.14 -9.75 3.85
N ALA A 879 -36.98 -10.13 4.82
CA ALA A 879 -38.33 -10.61 4.53
C ALA A 879 -39.18 -9.60 3.73
N ARG A 880 -39.04 -8.30 4.01
CA ARG A 880 -39.76 -7.22 3.31
C ARG A 880 -39.18 -6.90 1.94
N TYR A 881 -37.87 -6.70 1.85
CA TYR A 881 -37.21 -6.32 0.59
C TYR A 881 -37.13 -7.48 -0.41
N ARG A 882 -37.02 -8.74 0.04
CA ARG A 882 -37.04 -9.91 -0.84
C ARG A 882 -38.30 -9.97 -1.69
N ALA A 883 -39.46 -9.71 -1.08
CA ALA A 883 -40.75 -9.71 -1.79
C ALA A 883 -40.82 -8.60 -2.84
N ALA A 884 -40.43 -7.37 -2.48
CA ALA A 884 -40.44 -6.23 -3.40
C ALA A 884 -39.42 -6.37 -4.55
N PHE A 885 -38.20 -6.84 -4.25
CA PHE A 885 -37.14 -7.05 -5.23
C PHE A 885 -37.51 -8.14 -6.25
N LEU A 886 -38.07 -9.27 -5.79
CA LEU A 886 -38.56 -10.33 -6.68
C LEU A 886 -39.82 -9.91 -7.47
N ALA A 887 -40.57 -8.91 -7.01
CA ALA A 887 -41.66 -8.29 -7.74
C ALA A 887 -41.21 -7.19 -8.73
N GLY A 888 -39.89 -6.99 -8.93
CA GLY A 888 -39.35 -6.04 -9.90
C GLY A 888 -39.30 -4.58 -9.42
N ALA A 889 -39.41 -4.31 -8.12
CA ALA A 889 -39.22 -2.95 -7.58
C ALA A 889 -37.80 -2.42 -7.86
N ASN A 890 -37.69 -1.16 -8.29
CA ASN A 890 -36.41 -0.52 -8.64
C ASN A 890 -35.42 -0.59 -7.44
N PRO A 891 -34.27 -1.29 -7.57
CA PRO A 891 -33.37 -1.53 -6.44
C PRO A 891 -32.71 -0.27 -5.85
N GLU A 892 -32.42 0.75 -6.66
CA GLU A 892 -31.87 2.03 -6.17
C GLU A 892 -32.85 2.69 -5.19
N SER A 893 -34.12 2.77 -5.58
CA SER A 893 -35.19 3.31 -4.71
C SER A 893 -35.46 2.42 -3.49
N LEU A 894 -35.37 1.09 -3.65
CA LEU A 894 -35.68 0.11 -2.61
C LEU A 894 -34.63 0.13 -1.48
N PHE A 895 -33.36 0.29 -1.82
CA PHE A 895 -32.25 0.25 -0.87
C PHE A 895 -31.71 1.63 -0.46
N ALA A 896 -32.24 2.74 -0.98
CA ALA A 896 -31.78 4.10 -0.64
C ALA A 896 -31.72 4.37 0.87
N GLY A 897 -32.71 3.92 1.65
CA GLY A 897 -32.73 4.06 3.12
C GLY A 897 -31.65 3.25 3.87
N LEU A 898 -31.07 2.23 3.21
CA LEU A 898 -29.92 1.47 3.70
C LEU A 898 -28.57 1.99 3.16
N GLY A 899 -28.59 3.00 2.27
CA GLY A 899 -27.40 3.61 1.67
C GLY A 899 -27.20 3.26 0.21
N GLY A 900 -28.22 2.69 -0.44
CA GLY A 900 -28.24 2.30 -1.84
C GLY A 900 -27.50 0.99 -2.14
N LEU A 901 -27.44 0.66 -3.42
CA LEU A 901 -26.50 -0.34 -3.91
C LEU A 901 -25.10 0.27 -4.00
N ARG A 902 -24.08 -0.59 -3.99
CA ARG A 902 -22.67 -0.22 -4.13
C ARG A 902 -22.11 -0.89 -5.38
N VAL A 903 -21.41 -0.15 -6.22
CA VAL A 903 -20.65 -0.72 -7.35
C VAL A 903 -19.52 -1.60 -6.79
N SER A 904 -19.37 -2.83 -7.30
CA SER A 904 -18.21 -3.67 -7.02
C SER A 904 -17.00 -3.26 -7.84
N LYS A 905 -15.79 -3.61 -7.39
CA LYS A 905 -14.64 -3.70 -8.31
C LYS A 905 -14.96 -4.68 -9.44
N GLN A 906 -14.33 -4.47 -10.60
CA GLN A 906 -14.38 -5.44 -11.69
C GLN A 906 -13.75 -6.77 -11.26
N PHE A 907 -14.36 -7.87 -11.69
CA PHE A 907 -13.87 -9.24 -11.49
C PHE A 907 -14.04 -10.06 -12.77
N GLY A 908 -13.23 -11.11 -12.94
CA GLY A 908 -13.35 -12.05 -14.07
C GLY A 908 -14.18 -13.30 -13.74
N ARG A 909 -14.41 -14.15 -14.73
CA ARG A 909 -15.10 -15.45 -14.54
C ARG A 909 -14.37 -16.40 -13.57
N GLU A 910 -13.04 -16.29 -13.51
CA GLU A 910 -12.16 -17.10 -12.66
C GLU A 910 -11.60 -16.26 -11.51
N GLY A 911 -12.24 -16.30 -10.34
CA GLY A 911 -11.74 -15.64 -9.13
C GLY A 911 -12.81 -15.34 -8.08
N PRO A 912 -12.42 -14.83 -6.89
CA PRO A 912 -13.36 -14.28 -5.93
C PRO A 912 -13.80 -12.85 -6.32
N ILE A 913 -15.06 -12.50 -6.09
CA ILE A 913 -15.54 -11.11 -6.14
C ILE A 913 -14.83 -10.31 -5.03
N PRO A 914 -13.95 -9.33 -5.34
CA PRO A 914 -13.00 -8.80 -4.36
C PRO A 914 -13.65 -8.22 -3.11
N ASP A 915 -14.73 -7.45 -3.27
CA ASP A 915 -15.39 -6.76 -2.16
C ASP A 915 -16.31 -7.66 -1.32
N LEU A 916 -16.58 -8.88 -1.79
CA LEU A 916 -17.30 -9.92 -1.05
C LEU A 916 -16.37 -10.89 -0.32
N SER A 917 -15.03 -10.77 -0.45
CA SER A 917 -14.04 -11.72 0.07
C SER A 917 -14.10 -12.02 1.58
N ARG A 918 -14.84 -11.24 2.37
CA ARG A 918 -15.15 -11.54 3.79
C ARG A 918 -16.09 -12.74 3.95
N ASP A 919 -16.85 -13.08 2.92
CA ASP A 919 -17.74 -14.22 2.86
C ASP A 919 -17.29 -15.15 1.71
N PRO A 920 -16.49 -16.19 2.00
CA PRO A 920 -15.93 -17.06 0.96
C PRO A 920 -16.97 -17.83 0.15
N ALA A 921 -18.20 -18.01 0.68
CA ALA A 921 -19.29 -18.65 -0.04
C ALA A 921 -19.88 -17.69 -1.08
N LEU A 922 -20.26 -16.46 -0.67
CA LEU A 922 -20.76 -15.45 -1.61
C LEU A 922 -19.70 -15.03 -2.64
N ALA A 923 -18.44 -14.90 -2.23
CA ALA A 923 -17.37 -14.40 -3.10
C ALA A 923 -17.03 -15.35 -4.27
N ARG A 924 -17.31 -16.65 -4.14
CA ARG A 924 -16.89 -17.69 -5.11
C ARG A 924 -18.04 -18.60 -5.58
N ASP A 925 -19.29 -18.22 -5.37
CA ASP A 925 -20.43 -19.03 -5.82
C ASP A 925 -20.45 -19.10 -7.36
N SER A 926 -20.23 -20.31 -7.89
CA SER A 926 -20.13 -20.56 -9.32
C SER A 926 -21.47 -20.39 -10.06
N THR A 927 -22.60 -20.55 -9.37
CA THR A 927 -23.93 -20.34 -9.94
C THR A 927 -24.24 -18.84 -10.04
N PHE A 928 -23.82 -18.05 -9.05
CA PHE A 928 -23.91 -16.61 -9.06
C PHE A 928 -23.02 -16.00 -10.14
N LEU A 929 -21.73 -16.37 -10.18
CA LEU A 929 -20.79 -15.93 -11.21
C LEU A 929 -21.30 -16.31 -12.61
N SER A 930 -21.76 -17.55 -12.81
CA SER A 930 -22.33 -17.98 -14.09
C SER A 930 -23.56 -17.16 -14.51
N ARG A 931 -24.36 -16.64 -13.56
CA ARG A 931 -25.50 -15.76 -13.86
C ARG A 931 -25.05 -14.34 -14.21
N VAL A 932 -24.15 -13.74 -13.43
CA VAL A 932 -23.57 -12.41 -13.73
C VAL A 932 -23.07 -12.37 -15.18
N PHE A 933 -22.24 -13.32 -15.56
CA PHE A 933 -21.62 -13.38 -16.89
C PHE A 933 -22.51 -13.95 -18.01
N SER A 934 -23.81 -14.17 -17.76
CA SER A 934 -24.81 -14.56 -18.75
C SER A 934 -26.07 -13.67 -18.75
N SER A 935 -26.04 -12.56 -18.01
CA SER A 935 -27.13 -11.60 -17.90
C SER A 935 -26.71 -10.25 -18.48
N GLU A 936 -27.67 -9.47 -18.95
CA GLU A 936 -27.42 -8.13 -19.51
C GLU A 936 -27.27 -7.09 -18.37
N PRO A 937 -26.52 -6.00 -18.59
CA PRO A 937 -26.50 -4.84 -17.70
C PRO A 937 -27.91 -4.38 -17.30
N GLY A 938 -28.09 -4.05 -16.02
CA GLY A 938 -29.39 -3.75 -15.41
C GLY A 938 -30.18 -4.97 -14.93
N THR A 939 -29.76 -6.21 -15.20
CA THR A 939 -30.49 -7.42 -14.76
C THR A 939 -30.38 -7.64 -13.24
N PRO A 940 -31.49 -7.69 -12.47
CA PRO A 940 -31.47 -8.06 -11.06
C PRO A 940 -31.26 -9.57 -10.89
N LEU A 941 -30.40 -9.96 -9.94
CA LEU A 941 -29.99 -11.35 -9.71
C LEU A 941 -30.70 -11.94 -8.47
N PRO A 942 -31.12 -13.22 -8.49
CA PRO A 942 -31.83 -13.84 -7.36
C PRO A 942 -31.04 -13.76 -6.03
N PRO A 943 -31.62 -13.27 -4.91
CA PRO A 943 -30.85 -12.95 -3.70
C PRO A 943 -30.32 -14.17 -2.94
N ILE A 944 -29.01 -14.19 -2.66
CA ILE A 944 -28.28 -15.35 -2.08
C ILE A 944 -27.96 -15.11 -0.61
N ARG A 945 -28.13 -16.11 0.25
CA ARG A 945 -27.85 -16.01 1.70
C ARG A 945 -26.45 -16.51 2.03
N GLY A 946 -25.59 -15.63 2.54
CA GLY A 946 -24.26 -15.94 3.05
C GLY A 946 -24.20 -15.95 4.58
N SER A 947 -22.98 -16.01 5.12
CA SER A 947 -22.68 -15.83 6.54
C SER A 947 -22.88 -14.38 7.01
N MET A 948 -22.55 -13.40 6.15
CA MET A 948 -22.65 -11.96 6.44
C MET A 948 -24.09 -11.40 6.33
N GLY A 949 -24.98 -12.05 5.58
CA GLY A 949 -26.33 -11.57 5.29
C GLY A 949 -26.87 -12.09 3.96
N THR A 950 -27.96 -11.51 3.45
CA THR A 950 -28.43 -11.76 2.08
C THR A 950 -27.76 -10.78 1.11
N LEU A 951 -27.08 -11.30 0.09
CA LEU A 951 -26.62 -10.55 -1.07
C LEU A 951 -27.81 -10.28 -2.01
N TYR A 952 -28.09 -9.00 -2.25
CA TYR A 952 -28.87 -8.50 -3.39
C TYR A 952 -27.90 -7.89 -4.39
N ALA A 953 -28.09 -8.17 -5.68
CA ALA A 953 -27.21 -7.68 -6.73
C ALA A 953 -27.96 -7.42 -8.04
N VAL A 954 -27.46 -6.46 -8.80
CA VAL A 954 -27.83 -6.15 -10.19
C VAL A 954 -26.54 -6.19 -11.00
N VAL A 955 -26.57 -6.68 -12.23
CA VAL A 955 -25.40 -6.59 -13.13
C VAL A 955 -25.23 -5.12 -13.54
N ASP A 956 -24.06 -4.52 -13.27
CA ASP A 956 -23.76 -3.13 -13.65
C ASP A 956 -23.06 -3.10 -15.01
N THR A 957 -21.95 -3.82 -15.19
CA THR A 957 -21.29 -4.01 -16.50
C THR A 957 -20.88 -5.46 -16.74
N VAL A 958 -20.76 -5.82 -18.02
CA VAL A 958 -20.06 -7.03 -18.50
C VAL A 958 -19.18 -6.61 -19.69
N GLU A 959 -17.91 -6.30 -19.44
CA GLU A 959 -16.97 -5.78 -20.42
C GLU A 959 -16.15 -6.91 -21.07
N VAL A 960 -16.38 -7.14 -22.37
CA VAL A 960 -15.56 -8.03 -23.21
C VAL A 960 -14.36 -7.24 -23.76
N GLN A 961 -13.15 -7.78 -23.65
CA GLN A 961 -11.95 -7.08 -24.12
C GLN A 961 -11.93 -6.84 -25.64
N PRO A 962 -11.44 -5.69 -26.13
CA PRO A 962 -11.46 -5.37 -27.55
C PRO A 962 -10.71 -6.40 -28.43
N PRO A 963 -11.14 -6.61 -29.71
CA PRO A 963 -10.46 -7.54 -30.63
C PRO A 963 -8.96 -7.25 -30.86
N ALA A 964 -8.51 -6.02 -30.63
CA ALA A 964 -7.10 -5.65 -30.68
C ALA A 964 -6.25 -6.30 -29.56
N GLU A 965 -6.84 -6.57 -28.39
CA GLU A 965 -6.16 -7.30 -27.30
C GLU A 965 -6.12 -8.80 -27.58
N PHE A 966 -7.15 -9.37 -28.22
CA PHE A 966 -7.09 -10.75 -28.71
C PHE A 966 -5.89 -10.94 -29.64
N ALA A 967 -5.68 -10.04 -30.61
CA ALA A 967 -4.55 -10.13 -31.54
C ALA A 967 -3.17 -10.15 -30.85
N LYS A 968 -2.99 -9.40 -29.75
CA LYS A 968 -1.74 -9.37 -28.95
C LYS A 968 -1.49 -10.65 -28.13
N HIS A 969 -2.54 -11.40 -27.82
CA HIS A 969 -2.51 -12.55 -26.92
C HIS A 969 -2.75 -13.90 -27.61
N ARG A 970 -3.34 -13.90 -28.81
CA ARG A 970 -3.69 -15.05 -29.64
C ARG A 970 -2.61 -16.13 -29.66
N ASP A 971 -1.38 -15.78 -30.02
CA ASP A 971 -0.31 -16.77 -30.20
C ASP A 971 0.27 -17.28 -28.87
N THR A 972 -0.06 -16.64 -27.75
CA THR A 972 0.23 -17.17 -26.40
C THR A 972 -0.84 -18.17 -25.98
N LEU A 973 -2.12 -17.82 -26.11
CA LEU A 973 -3.25 -18.73 -25.86
C LEU A 973 -3.23 -19.96 -26.79
N LEU A 974 -2.87 -19.72 -28.05
CA LEU A 974 -2.17 -20.62 -28.99
C LEU A 974 -1.42 -21.76 -28.31
N ARG A 975 -0.26 -21.41 -27.76
CA ARG A 975 0.68 -22.37 -27.19
C ARG A 975 0.17 -22.95 -25.87
N GLU A 976 -0.47 -22.16 -25.00
CA GLU A 976 -1.05 -22.68 -23.75
C GLU A 976 -2.03 -23.84 -23.98
N LEU A 977 -2.98 -23.70 -24.90
CA LEU A 977 -3.99 -24.73 -25.17
C LEU A 977 -3.40 -25.95 -25.89
N VAL A 978 -2.39 -25.76 -26.74
CA VAL A 978 -1.65 -26.89 -27.34
C VAL A 978 -0.82 -27.61 -26.30
N ASP A 979 -0.02 -26.90 -25.50
CA ASP A 979 0.84 -27.43 -24.44
C ASP A 979 0.00 -28.23 -23.42
N GLN A 980 -1.17 -27.72 -23.00
CA GLN A 980 -2.13 -28.44 -22.14
C GLN A 980 -2.67 -29.74 -22.77
N ARG A 981 -3.03 -29.71 -24.06
CA ARG A 981 -3.54 -30.88 -24.78
C ARG A 981 -2.45 -31.93 -25.04
N VAL A 982 -1.22 -31.50 -25.31
CA VAL A 982 -0.03 -32.35 -25.47
C VAL A 982 0.36 -33.02 -24.16
N GLU A 983 0.30 -32.31 -23.03
CA GLU A 983 0.54 -32.91 -21.71
C GLU A 983 -0.55 -33.93 -21.35
N ALA A 984 -1.83 -33.60 -21.54
CA ALA A 984 -2.94 -34.54 -21.35
C ALA A 984 -2.87 -35.77 -22.29
N TRP A 985 -2.30 -35.62 -23.49
CA TRP A 985 -1.99 -36.74 -24.38
C TRP A 985 -0.80 -37.57 -23.87
N THR A 986 0.27 -36.92 -23.41
CA THR A 986 1.48 -37.57 -22.88
C THR A 986 1.16 -38.40 -21.64
N GLN A 987 0.29 -37.91 -20.75
CA GLN A 987 -0.19 -38.67 -19.58
C GLN A 987 -0.98 -39.93 -19.99
N ARG A 988 -1.76 -39.88 -21.08
CA ARG A 988 -2.46 -41.05 -21.65
C ARG A 988 -1.53 -42.08 -22.28
N LEU A 989 -0.37 -41.64 -22.81
CA LEU A 989 0.71 -42.55 -23.24
C LEU A 989 1.40 -43.17 -22.02
N ARG A 990 1.80 -42.35 -21.04
CA ARG A 990 2.47 -42.77 -19.80
C ARG A 990 1.67 -43.81 -19.02
N ALA A 991 0.35 -43.66 -18.97
CA ALA A 991 -0.57 -44.60 -18.30
C ALA A 991 -0.75 -45.96 -19.04
N LYS A 992 -0.21 -46.11 -20.26
CA LYS A 992 -0.34 -47.32 -21.09
C LYS A 992 1.01 -47.98 -21.42
N ALA A 993 2.10 -47.22 -21.40
CA ALA A 993 3.42 -47.71 -21.76
C ALA A 993 4.08 -48.50 -20.62
N PRO A 994 4.78 -49.61 -20.91
CA PRO A 994 5.59 -50.31 -19.91
C PRO A 994 6.86 -49.50 -19.61
N ILE A 995 6.91 -48.90 -18.41
CA ILE A 995 8.05 -48.12 -17.90
C ILE A 995 8.80 -48.94 -16.84
N ARG A 996 10.12 -49.05 -16.96
CA ARG A 996 11.01 -49.74 -16.01
C ARG A 996 12.28 -48.93 -15.79
N ILE A 997 12.50 -48.42 -14.58
CA ILE A 997 13.76 -47.78 -14.17
C ILE A 997 14.59 -48.76 -13.34
N HIS A 998 15.87 -48.90 -13.71
CA HIS A 998 16.82 -49.83 -13.10
C HIS A 998 17.61 -49.21 -11.94
N ARG A 999 17.89 -47.89 -11.99
CA ARG A 999 18.54 -47.17 -10.88
C ARG A 999 17.59 -46.97 -9.71
N LYS A 1000 17.96 -47.47 -8.51
CA LYS A 1000 17.14 -47.41 -7.29
C LYS A 1000 16.79 -45.97 -6.87
N GLU A 1001 17.78 -45.08 -6.88
CA GLU A 1001 17.62 -43.66 -6.48
C GLU A 1001 16.58 -42.92 -7.33
N LEU A 1002 16.62 -43.12 -8.65
CA LEU A 1002 15.70 -42.49 -9.60
C LEU A 1002 14.32 -43.18 -9.59
N ARG A 1003 14.27 -44.50 -9.38
CA ARG A 1003 13.00 -45.23 -9.24
C ARG A 1003 12.17 -44.74 -8.06
N ALA A 1004 12.79 -44.32 -6.96
CA ALA A 1004 12.10 -43.77 -5.79
C ALA A 1004 11.42 -42.40 -6.03
N GLN A 1005 11.66 -41.75 -7.18
CA GLN A 1005 11.11 -40.43 -7.51
C GLN A 1005 9.80 -40.50 -8.34
N LEU A 1006 9.40 -41.71 -8.78
CA LEU A 1006 8.26 -41.95 -9.67
C LEU A 1006 6.94 -42.27 -8.96
N GLY A 1007 6.98 -42.67 -7.69
CA GLY A 1007 5.86 -43.31 -6.97
C GLY A 1007 6.03 -44.82 -6.91
#